data_AF-A0AAW0CIN2-F1
#
_entry.id   AF-A0AAW0CIN2-F1
#
_cell.length_a   1.000
_cell.length_b   1.000
_cell.length_c   1.000
_cell.angle_alpha   90.00
_cell.angle_beta   90.00
_cell.angle_gamma   90.00
#
_symmetry.space_group_name_H-M   'P 1'
#
loop_
_entity.id
_entity.type
_entity.pdbx_description
1 polymer ?
#
loop_
_entity_poly.entity_id
_entity_poly.type
_entity_poly.pdbx_seq_one_letter_code
_entity_poly.pdbx_strand_id
1 'polypeptide(L)'
;MASTSHRSISSPEPNEQDFAESGTVSRSASSFAELLHDYPAGPPAGAAGRIGEDTMHMSSFNSTPHQRGAADHFTGDEQPTHNDFAPFLRYDLRYERVVNLDKFIQHVLHIEVTPQEEQVLQSIAASEEFDRRLGLYCEQVAGEEGRYSLFAGILNYAISRLVEEGVTTNDLGLIAHVNDPGVIVGSMSKRKPDVCFLRALSVYGRLGITMLGGGPATEEDRAKLAEAVVKKPEVAFSWSDLLGWAELKLRDNKIDREKLRKAAERKAEMDSKSKKSTKPAPNKSKSSKGSQKSTPLPLLIPGLTKVAQSNTPATVSSGGSGSKRVRSDSSDESVPPPKRPARQVNNFILPEGVLQCASYALEMFNHGAIRTHTIGALSTDDSMRLLLYTRSGTCRTEPFSFIQDPFKLLVIVLALTRLSLPQWGILEILPPRNLLEYRKPRPYPDTRVFMTANGDRYFTLGDFKFKVLEVQVFPRGLLGRGTWTILLERDDGTTWILKLSSQVATRVPEWCFLDRVKKVVEQNNEHKWILDHLPTVLIHEDIELDVVDFKALFGSDGNLDDVEYEPRVMRAIVYERLYPIHSLPLPGLLMNVYLDTVKTHEWLVKHAKILHRDISVGNLMYRVKSDSTIVGVLNDYDLARFVDEKDPKPSSQHRTGTKPFVALDLLSGKSNEPTDHFVRHDLESFFYVFAWITCRFHRGVEILNPPLTNWATGAWEDVLQDKTLFFLATSKGLLDDWKKMWDDALWDWENYLKAKKASSMNDETDAYDKETLGGRIDYQKIYDLFERHHLEVEDLAPYGGGQAATPEPEVEAEGEADNDN
;
A
#
# COMPACT_ATOMS: atom_id res chain seq x y z
N MET A 1 -24.98 -34.23 40.95
CA MET A 1 -25.83 -33.85 42.10
C MET A 1 -24.92 -33.67 43.32
N ALA A 2 -25.21 -32.70 44.19
CA ALA A 2 -24.62 -32.44 45.53
C ALA A 2 -23.07 -32.36 45.62
N SER A 3 -22.40 -31.23 45.88
CA SER A 3 -22.49 -30.22 46.97
C SER A 3 -21.74 -30.57 48.28
N THR A 4 -20.61 -29.88 48.48
CA THR A 4 -20.11 -29.30 49.75
C THR A 4 -20.06 -30.15 51.04
N SER A 5 -18.86 -30.29 51.63
CA SER A 5 -18.40 -29.44 52.76
C SER A 5 -17.11 -29.97 53.43
N HIS A 6 -16.23 -29.07 53.89
CA HIS A 6 -15.77 -28.99 55.29
C HIS A 6 -14.89 -27.75 55.53
N ARG A 7 -14.56 -27.45 56.80
CA ARG A 7 -14.25 -26.10 57.32
C ARG A 7 -13.01 -26.11 58.23
N SER A 8 -12.12 -25.12 58.05
CA SER A 8 -11.37 -24.34 59.08
C SER A 8 -10.68 -24.98 60.31
N ILE A 9 -9.41 -24.61 60.54
CA ILE A 9 -8.64 -24.46 61.83
C ILE A 9 -7.26 -23.87 61.42
N SER A 10 -6.99 -22.55 61.54
CA SER A 10 -6.47 -21.74 62.68
C SER A 10 -4.92 -21.77 62.91
N SER A 11 -4.34 -20.58 63.08
CA SER A 11 -2.90 -20.19 63.10
C SER A 11 -2.05 -20.75 64.27
N PRO A 12 -0.70 -20.55 64.30
CA PRO A 12 -0.14 -19.27 64.79
C PRO A 12 1.16 -18.75 64.11
N GLU A 13 1.49 -17.48 64.39
CA GLU A 13 2.79 -16.84 64.12
C GLU A 13 3.89 -17.27 65.12
N PRO A 14 5.17 -16.94 64.85
CA PRO A 14 6.00 -16.37 65.90
C PRO A 14 6.83 -15.13 65.49
N ASN A 15 7.10 -14.27 66.47
CA ASN A 15 7.91 -13.05 66.36
C ASN A 15 9.39 -13.29 66.08
N GLU A 16 10.03 -12.33 65.40
CA GLU A 16 11.48 -12.14 65.39
C GLU A 16 11.93 -11.05 66.37
N GLN A 17 12.89 -11.39 67.23
CA GLN A 17 13.85 -10.48 67.88
C GLN A 17 15.14 -11.28 68.09
N ASP A 18 16.26 -10.95 67.42
CA ASP A 18 17.31 -10.10 68.02
C ASP A 18 18.66 -10.06 67.23
N PHE A 19 19.32 -8.89 67.29
CA PHE A 19 20.75 -8.57 67.06
C PHE A 19 21.50 -8.85 65.73
N ALA A 20 21.57 -7.78 64.92
CA ALA A 20 22.78 -6.95 64.64
C ALA A 20 23.98 -7.43 63.75
N GLU A 21 24.18 -6.65 62.69
CA GLU A 21 25.43 -6.08 62.14
C GLU A 21 26.60 -6.98 61.62
N SER A 22 26.79 -6.96 60.30
CA SER A 22 27.96 -6.31 59.67
C SER A 22 27.74 -6.07 58.18
N GLY A 23 28.25 -4.95 57.64
CA GLY A 23 27.72 -4.36 56.40
C GLY A 23 28.36 -4.83 55.09
N THR A 24 27.58 -4.79 54.01
CA THR A 24 28.04 -4.71 52.62
C THR A 24 27.15 -3.74 51.85
N VAL A 25 27.75 -2.73 51.20
CA VAL A 25 27.00 -1.65 50.55
C VAL A 25 26.52 -2.10 49.17
N SER A 26 25.24 -2.44 49.06
CA SER A 26 24.57 -2.61 47.77
C SER A 26 24.31 -1.25 47.12
N ARG A 27 24.85 -0.99 45.93
CA ARG A 27 24.37 0.12 45.08
C ARG A 27 22.97 -0.23 44.57
N SER A 28 22.01 0.68 44.77
CA SER A 28 20.60 0.43 44.49
C SER A 28 20.29 0.44 42.99
N ALA A 29 19.46 -0.50 42.55
CA ALA A 29 18.92 -0.57 41.18
C ALA A 29 17.75 0.42 40.94
N SER A 30 17.68 1.51 41.71
CA SER A 30 16.49 2.38 41.79
C SER A 30 16.44 3.50 40.75
N SER A 31 17.57 3.94 40.18
CA SER A 31 17.60 5.14 39.32
C SER A 31 17.17 4.92 37.86
N PHE A 32 17.07 3.67 37.39
CA PHE A 32 16.79 3.39 35.98
C PHE A 32 15.29 3.39 35.65
N ALA A 33 14.44 3.01 36.61
CA ALA A 33 12.98 3.06 36.45
C ALA A 33 12.47 4.52 36.45
N GLU A 34 13.04 5.39 37.29
CA GLU A 34 12.70 6.81 37.36
C GLU A 34 13.06 7.55 36.05
N LEU A 35 14.21 7.23 35.44
CA LEU A 35 14.65 7.78 34.14
C LEU A 35 13.72 7.45 32.96
N LEU A 36 12.92 6.39 33.07
CA LEU A 36 11.86 6.04 32.11
C LEU A 36 10.48 6.59 32.53
N HIS A 37 10.31 7.02 33.79
CA HIS A 37 9.06 7.55 34.31
C HIS A 37 8.85 9.04 33.99
N ASP A 38 9.93 9.79 33.75
CA ASP A 38 9.91 11.19 33.30
C ASP A 38 9.67 11.37 31.78
N TYR A 39 9.61 10.28 31.01
CA TYR A 39 9.31 10.31 29.58
C TYR A 39 8.06 9.47 29.28
N PRO A 40 6.94 10.08 28.84
CA PRO A 40 5.70 9.35 28.63
C PRO A 40 5.83 8.37 27.46
N ALA A 41 5.88 7.08 27.79
CA ALA A 41 5.72 5.97 26.83
C ALA A 41 4.25 5.88 26.35
N GLY A 42 3.82 6.91 25.60
CA GLY A 42 2.43 7.12 25.19
C GLY A 42 1.60 7.93 26.20
N PRO A 43 0.43 8.45 25.79
CA PRO A 43 -0.45 9.23 26.66
C PRO A 43 -1.07 8.32 27.74
N PRO A 44 -1.23 8.82 28.99
CA PRO A 44 -1.77 8.01 30.08
C PRO A 44 -3.22 7.59 29.83
N ALA A 45 -3.52 6.33 30.13
CA ALA A 45 -4.86 5.77 30.09
C ALA A 45 -5.77 6.44 31.14
N GLY A 46 -6.54 7.45 30.71
CA GLY A 46 -7.47 8.17 31.59
C GLY A 46 -7.94 9.55 31.07
N ALA A 47 -7.19 10.19 30.17
CA ALA A 47 -7.50 11.53 29.67
C ALA A 47 -8.50 11.53 28.49
N ALA A 48 -9.71 11.00 28.70
CA ALA A 48 -10.81 11.10 27.73
C ALA A 48 -11.48 12.51 27.76
N GLY A 49 -10.72 13.56 27.46
CA GLY A 49 -11.22 14.94 27.49
C GLY A 49 -10.27 15.98 26.92
N ARG A 50 -10.58 16.47 25.71
CA ARG A 50 -10.02 17.69 25.08
C ARG A 50 -8.48 17.73 24.97
N ILE A 51 -7.94 16.96 24.03
CA ILE A 51 -6.71 17.34 23.34
C ILE A 51 -7.14 18.11 22.08
N GLY A 52 -6.48 19.25 21.81
CA GLY A 52 -6.80 20.11 20.67
C GLY A 52 -6.49 19.45 19.32
N GLU A 53 -7.19 19.92 18.28
CA GLU A 53 -6.94 19.52 16.90
C GLU A 53 -5.65 20.20 16.38
N ASP A 54 -4.48 19.59 16.58
CA ASP A 54 -3.26 19.96 15.84
C ASP A 54 -2.30 18.77 15.64
N THR A 55 -1.96 18.55 14.36
CA THR A 55 -0.80 17.81 13.81
C THR A 55 -0.29 16.53 14.50
N MET A 56 -1.05 15.43 14.36
CA MET A 56 -0.42 14.09 14.26
C MET A 56 0.34 13.98 12.92
N HIS A 57 1.65 14.24 12.92
CA HIS A 57 2.50 13.93 11.77
C HIS A 57 2.50 12.41 11.52
N MET A 58 1.91 11.98 10.40
CA MET A 58 2.21 10.65 9.85
C MET A 58 3.68 10.62 9.48
N SER A 59 4.46 9.82 10.22
CA SER A 59 5.89 9.67 9.98
C SER A 59 6.17 9.03 8.62
N SER A 60 7.35 9.32 8.06
CA SER A 60 7.71 8.96 6.68
C SER A 60 7.90 7.45 6.42
N PHE A 61 7.71 6.60 7.43
CA PHE A 61 8.33 5.26 7.50
C PHE A 61 7.56 4.09 6.89
N ASN A 62 6.32 4.27 6.42
CA ASN A 62 5.50 3.16 5.89
C ASN A 62 5.84 2.76 4.43
N SER A 63 7.12 2.71 4.05
CA SER A 63 7.52 2.16 2.74
C SER A 63 7.51 0.63 2.83
N THR A 64 6.52 -0.02 2.20
CA THR A 64 6.45 -1.49 2.15
C THR A 64 7.20 -1.97 0.91
N PRO A 65 8.20 -2.87 1.03
CA PRO A 65 8.89 -3.39 -0.14
C PRO A 65 7.93 -3.95 -1.19
N HIS A 66 8.30 -3.72 -2.46
CA HIS A 66 7.56 -3.95 -3.70
C HIS A 66 6.58 -2.83 -4.11
N GLN A 67 6.38 -1.80 -3.29
CA GLN A 67 5.71 -0.59 -3.76
C GLN A 67 6.66 0.22 -4.64
N ARG A 68 6.48 0.14 -5.97
CA ARG A 68 6.93 1.16 -6.91
C ARG A 68 5.91 2.32 -7.03
N GLY A 69 4.93 2.39 -6.13
CA GLY A 69 3.68 3.09 -6.35
C GLY A 69 3.40 4.25 -5.39
N ALA A 70 3.23 5.44 -5.96
CA ALA A 70 2.32 6.50 -5.53
C ALA A 70 2.60 7.22 -4.19
N ALA A 71 2.63 6.51 -3.06
CA ALA A 71 2.45 7.11 -1.73
C ALA A 71 3.75 7.37 -0.94
N ASP A 72 4.91 7.04 -1.49
CA ASP A 72 6.23 7.28 -0.85
C ASP A 72 6.75 8.72 -1.04
N HIS A 73 5.99 9.59 -1.72
CA HIS A 73 6.48 10.91 -2.17
C HIS A 73 5.96 12.11 -1.38
N PHE A 74 5.02 11.92 -0.43
CA PHE A 74 4.35 13.04 0.25
C PHE A 74 4.69 13.11 1.74
N THR A 75 5.63 14.01 2.05
CA THR A 75 5.80 14.60 3.39
C THR A 75 4.66 15.59 3.67
N GLY A 76 4.29 15.75 4.94
CA GLY A 76 2.93 16.15 5.38
C GLY A 76 2.33 17.51 4.95
N ASP A 77 3.06 18.36 4.23
CA ASP A 77 2.66 19.77 4.02
C ASP A 77 1.95 20.05 2.69
N GLU A 78 2.04 19.16 1.69
CA GLU A 78 1.37 19.31 0.38
C GLU A 78 0.24 18.29 0.19
N GLN A 79 -0.96 18.76 -0.20
CA GLN A 79 -2.10 17.89 -0.51
C GLN A 79 -1.94 17.29 -1.92
N PRO A 80 -1.74 15.97 -2.06
CA PRO A 80 -1.43 15.38 -3.36
C PRO A 80 -2.63 15.42 -4.31
N THR A 81 -2.37 15.87 -5.53
CA THR A 81 -3.33 15.97 -6.63
C THR A 81 -3.41 14.65 -7.41
N HIS A 82 -4.37 14.54 -8.32
CA HIS A 82 -4.45 13.39 -9.25
C HIS A 82 -3.19 13.25 -10.13
N ASN A 83 -2.58 14.37 -10.52
CA ASN A 83 -1.41 14.39 -11.40
C ASN A 83 -0.16 13.82 -10.73
N ASP A 84 -0.04 13.92 -9.41
CA ASP A 84 1.13 13.46 -8.67
C ASP A 84 1.22 11.93 -8.64
N PHE A 85 0.06 11.27 -8.61
CA PHE A 85 -0.03 9.82 -8.69
C PHE A 85 0.04 9.29 -10.14
N ALA A 86 -0.09 10.16 -11.14
CA ALA A 86 -0.19 9.77 -12.55
C ALA A 86 1.00 8.96 -13.10
N PRO A 87 2.28 9.24 -12.77
CA PRO A 87 3.40 8.43 -13.26
C PRO A 87 3.36 6.99 -12.72
N PHE A 88 3.01 6.85 -11.44
CA PHE A 88 2.96 5.58 -10.74
C PHE A 88 1.78 4.73 -11.18
N LEU A 89 0.59 5.32 -11.29
CA LEU A 89 -0.59 4.64 -11.81
C LEU A 89 -0.38 4.23 -13.27
N ARG A 90 0.27 5.05 -14.12
CA ARG A 90 0.66 4.62 -15.48
C ARG A 90 1.61 3.43 -15.47
N TYR A 91 2.56 3.39 -14.52
CA TYR A 91 3.44 2.24 -14.36
C TYR A 91 2.66 1.00 -13.92
N ASP A 92 1.78 1.08 -12.93
CA ASP A 92 0.98 -0.06 -12.46
C ASP A 92 0.04 -0.59 -13.56
N LEU A 93 -0.53 0.29 -14.40
CA LEU A 93 -1.41 -0.06 -15.52
C LEU A 93 -0.68 -0.55 -16.79
N ARG A 94 0.65 -0.61 -16.80
CA ARG A 94 1.44 -0.93 -18.02
C ARG A 94 1.16 -2.32 -18.62
N TYR A 95 0.56 -3.22 -17.84
CA TYR A 95 0.14 -4.57 -18.26
C TYR A 95 -1.37 -4.81 -18.02
N GLU A 96 -2.18 -3.74 -18.02
CA GLU A 96 -3.64 -3.85 -17.92
C GLU A 96 -4.20 -4.73 -19.05
N ARG A 97 -4.95 -5.77 -18.67
CA ARG A 97 -5.56 -6.70 -19.64
C ARG A 97 -6.91 -6.18 -20.14
N VAL A 98 -7.20 -6.44 -21.41
CA VAL A 98 -8.53 -6.26 -22.00
C VAL A 98 -9.17 -7.63 -22.17
N VAL A 99 -10.33 -7.85 -21.56
CA VAL A 99 -11.07 -9.12 -21.63
C VAL A 99 -12.43 -8.96 -22.31
N ASN A 100 -12.94 -10.06 -22.87
CA ASN A 100 -14.31 -10.11 -23.34
C ASN A 100 -15.31 -9.91 -22.18
N LEU A 101 -16.41 -9.20 -22.45
CA LEU A 101 -17.41 -8.86 -21.44
C LEU A 101 -18.12 -10.09 -20.85
N ASP A 102 -18.43 -11.10 -21.67
CA ASP A 102 -19.16 -12.28 -21.21
C ASP A 102 -18.27 -13.12 -20.25
N LYS A 103 -16.96 -13.21 -20.53
CA LYS A 103 -15.98 -13.76 -19.57
C LYS A 103 -15.94 -12.98 -18.25
N PHE A 104 -16.03 -11.65 -18.28
CA PHE A 104 -16.05 -10.83 -17.07
C PHE A 104 -17.32 -11.08 -16.24
N ILE A 105 -18.48 -11.14 -16.90
CA ILE A 105 -19.77 -11.45 -16.27
C ILE A 105 -19.71 -12.83 -15.59
N GLN A 106 -19.17 -13.85 -16.27
CA GLN A 106 -19.04 -15.21 -15.74
C GLN A 106 -18.05 -15.31 -14.57
N HIS A 107 -16.82 -14.78 -14.73
CA HIS A 107 -15.72 -15.02 -13.79
C HIS A 107 -15.54 -13.96 -12.68
N VAL A 108 -16.17 -12.78 -12.80
CA VAL A 108 -16.09 -11.68 -11.81
C VAL A 108 -17.45 -11.38 -11.18
N LEU A 109 -18.52 -11.42 -11.97
CA LEU A 109 -19.87 -11.09 -11.46
C LEU A 109 -20.69 -12.34 -11.08
N HIS A 110 -20.15 -13.53 -11.32
CA HIS A 110 -20.67 -14.83 -10.87
C HIS A 110 -22.17 -15.05 -11.14
N ILE A 111 -22.64 -14.57 -12.29
CA ILE A 111 -24.05 -14.70 -12.69
C ILE A 111 -24.21 -15.63 -13.88
N GLU A 112 -25.11 -16.60 -13.71
CA GLU A 112 -25.75 -17.31 -14.82
C GLU A 112 -27.22 -16.88 -14.83
N VAL A 113 -27.69 -16.35 -15.95
CA VAL A 113 -29.07 -15.86 -16.10
C VAL A 113 -29.96 -17.03 -16.52
N THR A 114 -30.96 -17.35 -15.71
CA THR A 114 -31.94 -18.39 -15.99
C THR A 114 -32.93 -17.94 -17.09
N PRO A 115 -33.60 -18.86 -17.81
CA PRO A 115 -34.57 -18.49 -18.84
C PRO A 115 -35.75 -17.63 -18.33
N GLN A 116 -36.12 -17.79 -17.05
CA GLN A 116 -37.15 -16.98 -16.40
C GLN A 116 -36.66 -15.55 -16.14
N GLU A 117 -35.43 -15.41 -15.63
CA GLU A 117 -34.81 -14.09 -15.43
C GLU A 117 -34.60 -13.40 -16.77
N GLU A 118 -34.11 -14.10 -17.80
CA GLU A 118 -33.95 -13.57 -19.15
C GLU A 118 -35.26 -12.95 -19.69
N GLN A 119 -36.40 -13.60 -19.49
CA GLN A 119 -37.71 -13.04 -19.87
C GLN A 119 -38.04 -11.74 -19.12
N VAL A 120 -37.75 -11.66 -17.82
CA VAL A 120 -37.93 -10.44 -17.04
C VAL A 120 -36.98 -9.33 -17.50
N LEU A 121 -35.70 -9.64 -17.72
CA LEU A 121 -34.71 -8.67 -18.23
C LEU A 121 -35.12 -8.14 -19.62
N GLN A 122 -35.61 -9.01 -20.51
CA GLN A 122 -36.15 -8.62 -21.82
C GLN A 122 -37.40 -7.74 -21.68
N SER A 123 -38.30 -8.06 -20.75
CA SER A 123 -39.50 -7.26 -20.47
C SER A 123 -39.16 -5.86 -19.93
N ILE A 124 -38.19 -5.75 -19.02
CA ILE A 124 -37.69 -4.46 -18.52
C ILE A 124 -37.02 -3.67 -19.65
N ALA A 125 -36.16 -4.31 -20.45
CA ALA A 125 -35.48 -3.68 -21.59
C ALA A 125 -36.45 -3.16 -22.67
N ALA A 126 -37.58 -3.84 -22.86
CA ALA A 126 -38.63 -3.46 -23.81
C ALA A 126 -39.68 -2.48 -23.23
N SER A 127 -39.58 -2.12 -21.94
CA SER A 127 -40.57 -1.24 -21.31
C SER A 127 -40.43 0.22 -21.75
N GLU A 128 -41.57 0.89 -21.96
CA GLU A 128 -41.62 2.29 -22.41
C GLU A 128 -40.88 3.23 -21.46
N GLU A 129 -41.00 3.03 -20.14
CA GLU A 129 -40.32 3.86 -19.14
C GLU A 129 -38.80 3.66 -19.13
N PHE A 130 -38.31 2.46 -19.41
CA PHE A 130 -36.86 2.22 -19.54
C PHE A 130 -36.33 2.86 -20.83
N ASP A 131 -37.01 2.66 -21.97
CA ASP A 131 -36.61 3.31 -23.23
C ASP A 131 -36.64 4.84 -23.12
N ARG A 132 -37.65 5.40 -22.45
CA ARG A 132 -37.76 6.84 -22.18
C ARG A 132 -36.56 7.36 -21.38
N ARG A 133 -36.07 6.62 -20.38
CA ARG A 133 -34.87 6.98 -19.59
C ARG A 133 -33.60 6.92 -20.43
N LEU A 134 -33.43 5.89 -21.25
CA LEU A 134 -32.32 5.80 -22.22
C LEU A 134 -32.41 6.93 -23.27
N GLY A 135 -33.62 7.31 -23.68
CA GLY A 135 -33.91 8.44 -24.55
C GLY A 135 -33.46 9.78 -23.95
N LEU A 136 -33.86 10.08 -22.71
CA LEU A 136 -33.38 11.25 -21.96
C LEU A 136 -31.85 11.26 -21.82
N TYR A 137 -31.24 10.10 -21.53
CA TYR A 137 -29.78 9.98 -21.50
C TYR A 137 -29.12 10.26 -22.86
N CYS A 138 -29.85 10.20 -23.98
CA CYS A 138 -29.33 10.55 -25.30
C CYS A 138 -29.52 12.03 -25.69
N GLU A 139 -30.30 12.81 -24.94
CA GLU A 139 -30.58 14.21 -25.25
C GLU A 139 -29.34 15.12 -25.18
N GLN A 140 -29.48 16.39 -25.57
CA GLN A 140 -28.36 17.32 -25.57
C GLN A 140 -28.08 17.83 -24.15
N VAL A 141 -26.83 17.69 -23.70
CA VAL A 141 -26.34 18.22 -22.41
C VAL A 141 -25.33 19.36 -22.64
N ALA A 142 -25.21 20.25 -21.65
CA ALA A 142 -24.23 21.34 -21.66
C ALA A 142 -22.81 20.86 -21.30
N GLY A 143 -22.73 19.85 -20.42
CA GLY A 143 -21.50 19.27 -19.90
C GLY A 143 -21.72 17.83 -19.43
N GLU A 144 -20.64 17.20 -18.98
CA GLU A 144 -20.57 15.82 -18.53
C GLU A 144 -21.49 15.56 -17.33
N GLU A 145 -21.57 16.55 -16.43
CA GLU A 145 -22.42 16.57 -15.24
C GLU A 145 -23.92 16.43 -15.54
N GLY A 146 -24.34 16.81 -16.75
CA GLY A 146 -25.72 16.61 -17.22
C GLY A 146 -26.10 15.13 -17.42
N ARG A 147 -25.13 14.21 -17.46
CA ARG A 147 -25.36 12.77 -17.60
C ARG A 147 -25.49 12.03 -16.26
N TYR A 148 -24.95 12.56 -15.16
CA TYR A 148 -24.79 11.80 -13.91
C TYR A 148 -26.12 11.36 -13.29
N SER A 149 -27.06 12.30 -13.15
CA SER A 149 -28.40 12.04 -12.59
C SER A 149 -29.25 11.13 -13.48
N LEU A 150 -29.11 11.27 -14.80
CA LEU A 150 -29.76 10.40 -15.78
C LEU A 150 -29.21 8.96 -15.71
N PHE A 151 -27.89 8.81 -15.60
CA PHE A 151 -27.23 7.51 -15.46
C PHE A 151 -27.61 6.80 -14.15
N ALA A 152 -27.48 7.48 -13.01
CA ALA A 152 -27.92 6.95 -11.72
C ALA A 152 -29.42 6.62 -11.72
N GLY A 153 -30.24 7.46 -12.38
CA GLY A 153 -31.68 7.26 -12.55
C GLY A 153 -32.07 6.07 -13.46
N ILE A 154 -31.21 5.66 -14.40
CA ILE A 154 -31.37 4.42 -15.18
C ILE A 154 -31.06 3.21 -14.27
N LEU A 155 -29.92 3.23 -13.58
CA LEU A 155 -29.49 2.12 -12.73
C LEU A 155 -30.46 1.87 -11.57
N ASN A 156 -30.87 2.91 -10.85
CA ASN A 156 -31.78 2.78 -9.71
C ASN A 156 -33.19 2.33 -10.14
N TYR A 157 -33.65 2.74 -11.33
CA TYR A 157 -34.90 2.23 -11.89
C TYR A 157 -34.80 0.74 -12.23
N ALA A 158 -33.71 0.31 -12.87
CA ALA A 158 -33.45 -1.10 -13.14
C ALA A 158 -33.42 -1.93 -11.84
N ILE A 159 -32.70 -1.47 -10.81
CA ILE A 159 -32.67 -2.12 -9.48
C ILE A 159 -34.08 -2.25 -8.90
N SER A 160 -34.89 -1.18 -8.93
CA SER A 160 -36.27 -1.20 -8.43
C SER A 160 -37.11 -2.27 -9.15
N ARG A 161 -37.08 -2.29 -10.49
CA ARG A 161 -37.81 -3.29 -11.28
C ARG A 161 -37.34 -4.72 -11.04
N LEU A 162 -36.04 -4.96 -10.89
CA LEU A 162 -35.52 -6.30 -10.58
C LEU A 162 -35.98 -6.80 -9.19
N VAL A 163 -36.16 -5.90 -8.23
CA VAL A 163 -36.72 -6.22 -6.90
C VAL A 163 -38.23 -6.44 -6.97
N GLU A 164 -38.96 -5.57 -7.69
CA GLU A 164 -40.42 -5.66 -7.86
C GLU A 164 -40.86 -6.95 -8.58
N GLU A 165 -40.09 -7.41 -9.57
CA GLU A 165 -40.33 -8.67 -10.30
C GLU A 165 -39.79 -9.91 -9.54
N GLY A 166 -39.26 -9.75 -8.32
CA GLY A 166 -38.75 -10.84 -7.49
C GLY A 166 -37.47 -11.51 -8.01
N VAL A 167 -36.77 -10.87 -8.94
CA VAL A 167 -35.53 -11.39 -9.54
C VAL A 167 -34.31 -11.14 -8.63
N THR A 168 -34.34 -10.12 -7.78
CA THR A 168 -33.29 -9.90 -6.77
C THR A 168 -33.88 -9.41 -5.46
N THR A 169 -33.31 -9.82 -4.34
CA THR A 169 -33.63 -9.26 -3.02
C THR A 169 -32.86 -7.96 -2.75
N ASN A 170 -31.75 -7.74 -3.46
CA ASN A 170 -30.81 -6.63 -3.25
C ASN A 170 -30.39 -6.52 -1.76
N ASP A 171 -29.89 -7.59 -1.16
CA ASP A 171 -29.67 -7.71 0.30
C ASP A 171 -28.71 -6.65 0.88
N LEU A 172 -27.70 -6.25 0.10
CA LEU A 172 -26.81 -5.14 0.49
C LEU A 172 -27.49 -3.76 0.37
N GLY A 173 -28.66 -3.67 -0.26
CA GLY A 173 -29.35 -2.43 -0.57
C GLY A 173 -28.54 -1.57 -1.52
N LEU A 174 -27.99 -2.17 -2.58
CA LEU A 174 -27.19 -1.46 -3.59
C LEU A 174 -27.98 -0.28 -4.16
N ILE A 175 -27.33 0.88 -4.23
CA ILE A 175 -27.87 2.08 -4.88
C ILE A 175 -26.76 2.87 -5.57
N ALA A 176 -27.07 3.46 -6.73
CA ALA A 176 -26.21 4.40 -7.44
C ALA A 176 -26.53 5.83 -6.99
N HIS A 177 -25.52 6.60 -6.57
CA HIS A 177 -25.68 7.97 -6.08
C HIS A 177 -24.74 8.92 -6.82
N VAL A 178 -25.26 10.02 -7.35
CA VAL A 178 -24.44 11.11 -7.94
C VAL A 178 -23.56 11.70 -6.85
N ASN A 179 -22.25 11.78 -7.09
CA ASN A 179 -21.31 12.28 -6.09
C ASN A 179 -20.63 13.59 -6.50
N ASP A 180 -20.04 13.69 -7.70
CA ASP A 180 -19.37 14.91 -8.16
C ASP A 180 -20.34 16.13 -8.15
N PRO A 181 -19.94 17.34 -7.68
CA PRO A 181 -18.61 17.80 -7.28
C PRO A 181 -18.13 17.43 -5.86
N GLY A 182 -18.80 16.48 -5.20
CA GLY A 182 -18.47 15.98 -3.87
C GLY A 182 -17.13 15.22 -3.81
N VAL A 183 -16.32 15.54 -2.81
CA VAL A 183 -15.05 14.84 -2.53
C VAL A 183 -15.30 13.67 -1.60
N ILE A 184 -14.74 12.50 -1.93
CA ILE A 184 -14.71 11.36 -1.00
C ILE A 184 -13.64 11.61 0.06
N VAL A 185 -14.01 11.49 1.34
CA VAL A 185 -13.13 11.74 2.47
C VAL A 185 -12.57 10.45 3.10
N GLY A 186 -11.67 10.60 4.08
CA GLY A 186 -10.92 9.49 4.68
C GLY A 186 -9.54 9.27 4.05
N SER A 187 -9.18 10.06 3.03
CA SER A 187 -7.86 10.16 2.39
C SER A 187 -7.38 11.62 2.37
N MET A 188 -6.06 11.85 2.25
CA MET A 188 -5.52 13.19 1.90
C MET A 188 -5.86 13.57 0.46
N SER A 189 -5.98 12.58 -0.42
CA SER A 189 -6.33 12.79 -1.83
C SER A 189 -7.74 13.32 -1.98
N LYS A 190 -7.91 14.43 -2.71
CA LYS A 190 -9.23 14.93 -3.12
C LYS A 190 -9.66 14.27 -4.42
N ARG A 191 -10.48 13.22 -4.34
CA ARG A 191 -11.02 12.50 -5.53
C ARG A 191 -12.54 12.51 -5.52
N LYS A 192 -13.12 12.50 -6.71
CA LYS A 192 -14.55 12.72 -6.95
C LYS A 192 -15.07 11.77 -8.05
N PRO A 193 -15.40 10.52 -7.72
CA PRO A 193 -16.11 9.66 -8.67
C PRO A 193 -17.45 10.32 -9.03
N ASP A 194 -17.85 10.27 -10.30
CA ASP A 194 -19.09 10.92 -10.77
C ASP A 194 -20.32 10.30 -10.11
N VAL A 195 -20.38 8.96 -10.10
CA VAL A 195 -21.46 8.17 -9.47
C VAL A 195 -20.83 7.10 -8.58
N CYS A 196 -21.26 7.02 -7.32
CA CYS A 196 -20.81 6.00 -6.37
C CYS A 196 -21.84 4.87 -6.25
N PHE A 197 -21.36 3.64 -6.09
CA PHE A 197 -22.16 2.48 -5.72
C PHE A 197 -22.04 2.24 -4.22
N LEU A 198 -23.16 2.34 -3.51
CA LEU A 198 -23.25 2.43 -2.05
C LEU A 198 -24.31 1.46 -1.51
N ARG A 199 -24.32 1.25 -0.19
CA ARG A 199 -25.52 0.76 0.50
C ARG A 199 -26.51 1.91 0.70
N ALA A 200 -27.80 1.68 0.50
CA ALA A 200 -28.87 2.64 0.78
C ALA A 200 -28.85 3.10 2.26
N LEU A 201 -28.42 2.22 3.18
CA LEU A 201 -28.14 2.54 4.59
C LEU A 201 -27.23 3.76 4.76
N SER A 202 -26.16 3.85 3.97
CA SER A 202 -25.18 4.94 4.00
C SER A 202 -25.80 6.27 3.55
N VAL A 203 -26.87 6.24 2.74
CA VAL A 203 -27.60 7.43 2.29
C VAL A 203 -28.69 7.80 3.30
N TYR A 204 -29.50 6.84 3.77
CA TYR A 204 -30.54 7.05 4.78
C TYR A 204 -30.01 7.73 6.04
N GLY A 205 -28.88 7.26 6.58
CA GLY A 205 -28.28 7.87 7.77
C GLY A 205 -27.81 9.33 7.55
N ARG A 206 -27.41 9.69 6.32
CA ARG A 206 -27.06 11.08 5.96
C ARG A 206 -28.30 11.98 5.88
N LEU A 207 -29.46 11.43 5.53
CA LEU A 207 -30.77 12.09 5.57
C LEU A 207 -31.37 12.16 7.00
N GLY A 208 -30.66 11.66 8.03
CA GLY A 208 -31.17 11.55 9.39
C GLY A 208 -32.23 10.45 9.59
N ILE A 209 -32.51 9.65 8.55
CA ILE A 209 -33.48 8.57 8.58
C ILE A 209 -32.82 7.38 9.29
N THR A 210 -33.24 7.14 10.53
CA THR A 210 -32.69 6.05 11.33
C THR A 210 -33.56 4.81 11.20
N MET A 211 -33.02 3.74 10.59
CA MET A 211 -33.67 2.43 10.46
C MET A 211 -33.69 1.65 11.79
N LEU A 212 -34.06 2.31 12.89
CA LEU A 212 -34.14 1.73 14.23
C LEU A 212 -35.27 0.68 14.27
N GLY A 213 -34.90 -0.58 14.46
CA GLY A 213 -35.84 -1.70 14.64
C GLY A 213 -36.04 -2.61 13.42
N GLY A 214 -35.32 -2.40 12.31
CA GLY A 214 -35.33 -3.34 11.17
C GLY A 214 -36.63 -3.39 10.37
N GLY A 215 -37.56 -2.46 10.59
CA GLY A 215 -38.75 -2.30 9.75
C GLY A 215 -38.38 -1.82 8.32
N PRO A 216 -39.21 -2.14 7.31
CA PRO A 216 -39.00 -1.62 5.95
C PRO A 216 -39.13 -0.09 5.94
N ALA A 217 -38.36 0.56 5.06
CA ALA A 217 -38.44 2.01 4.88
C ALA A 217 -39.87 2.45 4.52
N THR A 218 -40.31 3.62 4.98
CA THR A 218 -41.62 4.15 4.58
C THR A 218 -41.62 4.60 3.12
N GLU A 219 -42.80 4.89 2.58
CA GLU A 219 -42.91 5.48 1.23
C GLU A 219 -42.30 6.89 1.17
N GLU A 220 -42.42 7.67 2.25
CA GLU A 220 -41.78 8.97 2.40
C GLU A 220 -40.24 8.85 2.43
N ASP A 221 -39.71 7.84 3.13
CA ASP A 221 -38.27 7.58 3.16
C ASP A 221 -37.74 7.16 1.78
N ARG A 222 -38.49 6.34 1.04
CA ARG A 222 -38.16 5.99 -0.36
C ARG A 222 -38.19 7.21 -1.28
N ALA A 223 -39.15 8.12 -1.11
CA ALA A 223 -39.21 9.36 -1.87
C ALA A 223 -38.00 10.27 -1.59
N LYS A 224 -37.64 10.47 -0.31
CA LYS A 224 -36.44 11.22 0.11
C LYS A 224 -35.15 10.59 -0.45
N LEU A 225 -35.04 9.27 -0.42
CA LEU A 225 -33.90 8.55 -1.00
C LEU A 225 -33.81 8.79 -2.52
N ALA A 226 -34.92 8.68 -3.25
CA ALA A 226 -34.97 8.89 -4.69
C ALA A 226 -34.60 10.34 -5.10
N GLU A 227 -34.95 11.34 -4.28
CA GLU A 227 -34.52 12.73 -4.49
C GLU A 227 -33.04 12.95 -4.17
N ALA A 228 -32.50 12.30 -3.13
CA ALA A 228 -31.11 12.47 -2.71
C ALA A 228 -30.12 11.91 -3.74
N VAL A 229 -30.38 10.71 -4.27
CA VAL A 229 -29.41 9.95 -5.07
C VAL A 229 -29.11 10.55 -6.45
N VAL A 230 -29.92 11.50 -6.92
CA VAL A 230 -29.71 12.23 -8.18
C VAL A 230 -28.98 13.58 -8.00
N LYS A 231 -28.57 13.91 -6.77
CA LYS A 231 -27.86 15.15 -6.40
C LYS A 231 -26.54 14.80 -5.71
N LYS A 232 -25.61 15.76 -5.67
CA LYS A 232 -24.41 15.63 -4.83
C LYS A 232 -24.81 15.43 -3.34
N PRO A 233 -24.05 14.67 -2.54
CA PRO A 233 -24.35 14.51 -1.12
C PRO A 233 -24.12 15.81 -0.34
N GLU A 234 -25.00 16.12 0.62
CA GLU A 234 -24.81 17.22 1.57
C GLU A 234 -23.72 16.89 2.60
N VAL A 235 -23.70 15.64 3.08
CA VAL A 235 -22.66 15.08 3.94
C VAL A 235 -21.84 14.10 3.12
N ALA A 236 -20.56 14.43 2.89
CA ALA A 236 -19.67 13.66 2.02
C ALA A 236 -19.68 12.13 2.29
N PHE A 237 -19.41 11.35 1.24
CA PHE A 237 -19.08 9.94 1.39
C PHE A 237 -17.62 9.78 1.83
N SER A 238 -17.33 8.71 2.55
CA SER A 238 -15.97 8.27 2.82
C SER A 238 -15.64 7.04 1.98
N TRP A 239 -14.37 6.72 1.77
CA TRP A 239 -13.98 5.54 0.99
C TRP A 239 -14.55 4.23 1.52
N SER A 240 -14.91 4.19 2.80
CA SER A 240 -15.52 3.04 3.46
C SER A 240 -17.04 2.93 3.33
N ASP A 241 -17.69 3.92 2.70
CA ASP A 241 -19.07 3.77 2.20
C ASP A 241 -19.12 3.07 0.82
N LEU A 242 -18.02 3.01 0.07
CA LEU A 242 -18.01 2.59 -1.35
C LEU A 242 -17.84 1.08 -1.55
N LEU A 243 -18.82 0.51 -2.27
CA LEU A 243 -18.75 -0.81 -2.91
C LEU A 243 -18.02 -0.71 -4.26
N GLY A 244 -18.36 0.30 -5.06
CA GLY A 244 -17.79 0.57 -6.39
C GLY A 244 -18.10 1.99 -6.89
N TRP A 245 -17.83 2.25 -8.17
CA TRP A 245 -18.11 3.54 -8.82
C TRP A 245 -18.43 3.39 -10.31
N ALA A 246 -18.99 4.45 -10.89
CA ALA A 246 -18.97 4.70 -12.32
C ALA A 246 -18.42 6.11 -12.58
N GLU A 247 -17.43 6.18 -13.48
CA GLU A 247 -16.91 7.42 -14.06
C GLU A 247 -17.52 7.56 -15.47
N LEU A 248 -18.00 8.75 -15.80
CA LEU A 248 -18.56 9.09 -17.10
C LEU A 248 -17.62 10.06 -17.82
N LYS A 249 -17.52 9.97 -19.14
CA LYS A 249 -16.79 10.92 -19.98
C LYS A 249 -17.64 11.35 -21.17
N LEU A 250 -17.66 12.64 -21.50
CA LEU A 250 -18.47 13.18 -22.59
C LEU A 250 -17.61 13.50 -23.83
N ARG A 251 -17.96 12.96 -24.99
CA ARG A 251 -17.41 13.40 -26.29
C ARG A 251 -18.50 13.94 -27.20
N ASP A 252 -19.62 13.22 -27.31
CA ASP A 252 -20.79 13.64 -28.08
C ASP A 252 -21.82 14.24 -27.11
N ASN A 253 -21.95 15.58 -27.11
CA ASN A 253 -22.89 16.29 -26.23
C ASN A 253 -24.38 15.93 -26.47
N LYS A 254 -24.68 15.21 -27.56
CA LYS A 254 -25.96 14.59 -27.89
C LYS A 254 -25.71 13.24 -28.55
N ILE A 255 -26.36 12.18 -28.08
CA ILE A 255 -26.19 10.82 -28.61
C ILE A 255 -27.28 10.57 -29.67
N ASP A 256 -26.87 10.34 -30.91
CA ASP A 256 -27.80 10.00 -32.00
C ASP A 256 -28.09 8.48 -31.99
N ARG A 257 -29.24 8.11 -31.40
CA ARG A 257 -29.72 6.71 -31.32
C ARG A 257 -29.86 6.04 -32.70
N GLU A 258 -30.19 6.80 -33.74
CA GLU A 258 -30.39 6.27 -35.09
C GLU A 258 -29.05 6.06 -35.83
N LYS A 259 -28.06 6.96 -35.60
CA LYS A 259 -26.65 6.75 -35.99
C LYS A 259 -26.09 5.51 -35.30
N LEU A 260 -26.34 5.32 -34.00
CA LEU A 260 -25.95 4.12 -33.25
C LEU A 260 -26.61 2.86 -33.83
N ARG A 261 -27.92 2.86 -34.08
CA ARG A 261 -28.62 1.69 -34.67
C ARG A 261 -28.01 1.29 -36.02
N LYS A 262 -27.82 2.26 -36.92
CA LYS A 262 -27.18 2.05 -38.24
C LYS A 262 -25.73 1.54 -38.14
N ALA A 263 -24.99 1.94 -37.10
CA ALA A 263 -23.65 1.42 -36.85
C ALA A 263 -23.66 -0.04 -36.39
N ALA A 264 -24.59 -0.42 -35.51
CA ALA A 264 -24.78 -1.80 -35.05
C ALA A 264 -25.18 -2.73 -36.21
N GLU A 265 -26.12 -2.32 -37.06
CA GLU A 265 -26.55 -3.06 -38.26
C GLU A 265 -25.39 -3.35 -39.21
N ARG A 266 -24.55 -2.35 -39.49
CA ARG A 266 -23.33 -2.51 -40.32
C ARG A 266 -22.32 -3.47 -39.70
N LYS A 267 -22.14 -3.43 -38.37
CA LYS A 267 -21.25 -4.35 -37.65
C LYS A 267 -21.75 -5.79 -37.75
N ALA A 268 -23.04 -6.02 -37.48
CA ALA A 268 -23.67 -7.33 -37.64
C ALA A 268 -23.58 -7.86 -39.08
N GLU A 269 -23.73 -6.99 -40.09
CA GLU A 269 -23.57 -7.38 -41.50
C GLU A 269 -22.12 -7.83 -41.80
N MET A 270 -21.11 -7.10 -41.30
CA MET A 270 -19.69 -7.50 -41.44
C MET A 270 -19.38 -8.82 -40.73
N ASP A 271 -19.85 -9.01 -39.50
CA ASP A 271 -19.65 -10.24 -38.74
C ASP A 271 -20.36 -11.45 -39.38
N SER A 272 -21.52 -11.23 -40.01
CA SER A 272 -22.21 -12.26 -40.80
C SER A 272 -21.47 -12.63 -42.09
N LYS A 273 -20.69 -11.69 -42.66
CA LYS A 273 -19.86 -11.90 -43.86
C LYS A 273 -18.54 -12.58 -43.52
N SER A 274 -17.91 -12.28 -42.38
CA SER A 274 -16.70 -12.96 -41.92
C SER A 274 -16.97 -14.43 -41.58
N LYS A 275 -18.09 -14.75 -40.92
CA LYS A 275 -18.53 -16.13 -40.65
C LYS A 275 -18.91 -16.94 -41.90
N LYS A 276 -19.04 -16.31 -43.08
CA LYS A 276 -19.33 -16.98 -44.36
C LYS A 276 -18.10 -17.25 -45.24
N SER A 277 -16.91 -16.78 -44.88
CA SER A 277 -15.69 -16.94 -45.72
C SER A 277 -14.84 -18.17 -45.37
N THR A 278 -15.06 -18.81 -44.22
CA THR A 278 -14.35 -20.03 -43.79
C THR A 278 -14.87 -21.30 -44.48
N LYS A 279 -14.46 -21.52 -45.74
CA LYS A 279 -14.56 -22.85 -46.37
C LYS A 279 -13.51 -23.80 -45.76
N PRO A 280 -13.85 -25.07 -45.44
CA PRO A 280 -12.87 -26.05 -45.03
C PRO A 280 -11.93 -26.40 -46.20
N ALA A 281 -10.62 -26.43 -45.95
CA ALA A 281 -9.64 -26.84 -46.94
C ALA A 281 -9.75 -28.35 -47.24
N PRO A 282 -9.61 -28.80 -48.49
CA PRO A 282 -9.77 -30.20 -48.84
C PRO A 282 -8.56 -31.03 -48.39
N ASN A 283 -8.83 -32.16 -47.73
CA ASN A 283 -7.81 -33.17 -47.40
C ASN A 283 -7.04 -33.62 -48.66
N LYS A 284 -5.73 -33.37 -48.68
CA LYS A 284 -4.80 -34.04 -49.59
C LYS A 284 -3.62 -34.62 -48.82
N SER A 285 -3.71 -35.90 -48.54
CA SER A 285 -2.58 -36.73 -48.14
C SER A 285 -1.54 -36.79 -49.26
N LYS A 286 -0.26 -36.55 -48.92
CA LYS A 286 0.89 -37.16 -49.62
C LYS A 286 2.16 -37.07 -48.78
N SER A 287 3.03 -38.04 -49.00
CA SER A 287 4.12 -38.47 -48.11
C SER A 287 5.48 -37.84 -48.41
N SER A 288 6.24 -37.57 -47.34
CA SER A 288 7.71 -37.72 -47.21
C SER A 288 8.64 -37.22 -48.35
N LYS A 289 9.50 -36.24 -48.04
CA LYS A 289 10.95 -36.43 -47.73
C LYS A 289 11.58 -35.05 -47.43
N GLY A 290 12.57 -35.01 -46.54
CA GLY A 290 13.05 -33.76 -45.95
C GLY A 290 14.32 -33.15 -46.59
N SER A 291 14.66 -31.94 -46.14
CA SER A 291 16.04 -31.43 -46.03
C SER A 291 16.06 -30.20 -45.11
N GLN A 292 17.14 -29.99 -44.38
CA GLN A 292 17.40 -28.76 -43.62
C GLN A 292 17.62 -27.55 -44.55
N LYS A 293 17.16 -26.36 -44.14
CA LYS A 293 17.97 -25.12 -44.05
C LYS A 293 17.18 -23.94 -43.46
N SER A 294 17.92 -22.92 -43.03
CA SER A 294 17.53 -21.78 -42.19
C SER A 294 17.02 -20.55 -42.94
N THR A 295 16.03 -19.84 -42.34
CA THR A 295 15.74 -18.37 -42.43
C THR A 295 15.48 -17.75 -43.83
N PRO A 296 14.93 -16.51 -43.98
CA PRO A 296 14.71 -15.42 -43.00
C PRO A 296 13.33 -14.73 -43.00
N LEU A 297 13.19 -13.72 -42.12
CA LEU A 297 12.14 -12.69 -42.10
C LEU A 297 12.16 -11.77 -43.35
N PRO A 298 11.00 -11.25 -43.77
CA PRO A 298 10.90 -10.03 -44.59
C PRO A 298 10.00 -8.94 -43.96
N LEU A 299 10.19 -7.63 -44.18
CA LEU A 299 11.37 -6.86 -44.63
C LEU A 299 11.09 -5.37 -44.38
N LEU A 300 12.11 -4.57 -44.03
CA LEU A 300 12.04 -3.10 -44.06
C LEU A 300 11.96 -2.58 -45.51
N ILE A 301 11.34 -1.41 -45.72
CA ILE A 301 11.42 -0.65 -46.98
C ILE A 301 12.22 0.64 -46.75
N PRO A 302 13.38 0.84 -47.42
CA PRO A 302 14.15 2.08 -47.40
C PRO A 302 14.23 2.83 -48.76
N GLY A 303 14.32 4.17 -48.74
CA GLY A 303 14.51 5.02 -49.94
C GLY A 303 13.76 6.37 -49.88
N LEU A 304 14.18 7.41 -49.15
CA LEU A 304 15.29 8.36 -49.39
C LEU A 304 15.09 9.31 -50.62
N THR A 305 14.81 10.60 -50.36
CA THR A 305 15.48 11.76 -51.01
C THR A 305 15.28 13.06 -50.21
N LYS A 306 16.29 13.95 -50.22
CA LYS A 306 16.31 15.28 -49.59
C LYS A 306 16.02 16.38 -50.63
N VAL A 307 15.28 17.44 -50.27
CA VAL A 307 15.36 18.85 -50.73
C VAL A 307 14.46 19.64 -49.74
N ALA A 308 14.68 20.85 -49.24
CA ALA A 308 15.78 21.78 -48.98
C ALA A 308 15.10 23.00 -48.29
N GLN A 309 15.85 23.91 -47.65
CA GLN A 309 15.27 25.10 -47.01
C GLN A 309 14.94 26.21 -48.02
N SER A 310 13.90 27.01 -47.74
CA SER A 310 13.85 28.40 -48.21
C SER A 310 13.00 29.28 -47.28
N ASN A 311 13.59 30.39 -46.83
CA ASN A 311 12.88 31.58 -46.34
C ASN A 311 12.01 32.17 -47.49
N THR A 312 11.01 33.06 -47.33
CA THR A 312 10.90 34.28 -46.49
C THR A 312 9.42 34.69 -46.27
N PRO A 313 9.12 35.69 -45.40
CA PRO A 313 7.75 36.07 -45.00
C PRO A 313 7.22 37.39 -45.61
N ALA A 314 5.89 37.59 -45.59
CA ALA A 314 5.16 38.87 -45.72
C ALA A 314 3.64 38.66 -45.48
N THR A 315 2.80 39.54 -44.89
CA THR A 315 2.93 40.78 -44.07
C THR A 315 1.52 41.18 -43.52
N VAL A 316 1.45 42.13 -42.55
CA VAL A 316 0.25 42.92 -42.11
C VAL A 316 -0.85 42.10 -41.35
N SER A 317 -1.50 42.47 -40.21
CA SER A 317 -1.54 43.58 -39.22
C SER A 317 -2.40 43.11 -38.00
N SER A 318 -2.46 43.72 -36.80
CA SER A 318 -1.62 44.68 -36.05
C SER A 318 -2.21 44.91 -34.63
N GLY A 319 -1.37 45.18 -33.62
CA GLY A 319 -1.77 45.76 -32.32
C GLY A 319 -1.85 44.76 -31.14
N GLY A 320 -1.32 45.06 -29.95
CA GLY A 320 -0.48 46.20 -29.55
C GLY A 320 -0.54 46.50 -28.04
N SER A 321 0.62 46.76 -27.42
CA SER A 321 0.89 47.15 -26.02
C SER A 321 1.30 46.01 -25.06
N GLY A 322 2.38 46.09 -24.27
CA GLY A 322 3.46 47.11 -24.29
C GLY A 322 4.28 47.23 -22.99
N SER A 323 5.51 46.68 -22.98
CA SER A 323 6.67 47.04 -22.12
C SER A 323 6.53 46.95 -20.58
N LYS A 324 7.57 46.63 -19.80
CA LYS A 324 9.00 46.96 -19.92
C LYS A 324 9.95 45.83 -19.50
N ARG A 325 11.16 45.84 -20.07
CA ARG A 325 12.35 45.12 -19.58
C ARG A 325 13.11 45.96 -18.54
N VAL A 326 13.84 45.29 -17.66
CA VAL A 326 15.14 45.74 -17.13
C VAL A 326 16.17 44.62 -17.42
N ARG A 327 17.43 44.98 -17.65
CA ARG A 327 18.55 44.08 -18.02
C ARG A 327 19.87 44.64 -17.45
N SER A 328 20.95 43.85 -17.59
CA SER A 328 22.38 44.14 -17.29
C SER A 328 22.71 44.38 -15.81
N ASP A 329 23.84 43.94 -15.25
CA ASP A 329 24.95 43.04 -15.66
C ASP A 329 25.53 42.42 -14.34
N SER A 330 26.36 41.39 -14.25
CA SER A 330 27.52 40.99 -15.08
C SER A 330 27.92 39.50 -14.91
N SER A 331 28.87 39.08 -15.75
CA SER A 331 29.53 37.77 -15.92
C SER A 331 30.11 37.05 -14.69
N ASP A 332 30.02 35.71 -14.67
CA ASP A 332 31.18 34.86 -15.00
C ASP A 332 30.76 33.47 -15.56
N GLU A 333 31.66 32.76 -16.24
CA GLU A 333 31.34 31.57 -17.05
C GLU A 333 31.17 30.26 -16.26
N SER A 334 30.11 29.50 -16.57
CA SER A 334 30.10 28.05 -16.37
C SER A 334 29.39 27.34 -17.53
N VAL A 335 30.04 26.30 -18.08
CA VAL A 335 29.55 25.57 -19.25
C VAL A 335 28.35 24.70 -18.84
N PRO A 336 27.15 24.86 -19.44
CA PRO A 336 26.02 24.02 -19.09
C PRO A 336 26.25 22.58 -19.60
N PRO A 337 25.95 21.54 -18.79
CA PRO A 337 26.09 20.16 -19.24
C PRO A 337 25.13 19.87 -20.39
N PRO A 338 25.49 18.97 -21.33
CA PRO A 338 24.68 18.71 -22.50
C PRO A 338 23.32 18.12 -22.09
N LYS A 339 22.23 18.77 -22.52
CA LYS A 339 20.87 18.24 -22.39
C LYS A 339 20.77 16.91 -23.14
N ARG A 340 20.89 15.80 -22.40
CA ARG A 340 20.67 14.46 -22.94
C ARG A 340 19.19 14.34 -23.36
N PRO A 341 18.89 13.67 -24.49
CA PRO A 341 17.52 13.52 -24.93
C PRO A 341 16.71 12.75 -23.88
N ALA A 342 15.48 13.21 -23.63
CA ALA A 342 14.56 12.52 -22.75
C ALA A 342 14.40 11.07 -23.22
N ARG A 343 14.60 10.12 -22.29
CA ARG A 343 14.49 8.68 -22.54
C ARG A 343 13.08 8.42 -23.07
N GLN A 344 12.95 7.94 -24.32
CA GLN A 344 11.65 7.57 -24.88
C GLN A 344 11.06 6.41 -24.07
N VAL A 345 10.21 6.75 -23.10
CA VAL A 345 9.18 5.84 -22.64
C VAL A 345 8.24 5.66 -23.82
N ASN A 346 8.01 4.42 -24.25
CA ASN A 346 6.93 4.12 -25.17
C ASN A 346 5.62 4.48 -24.48
N ASN A 347 5.07 5.66 -24.79
CA ASN A 347 3.79 6.13 -24.25
C ASN A 347 2.67 5.24 -24.78
N PHE A 348 2.40 4.14 -24.09
CA PHE A 348 1.15 3.41 -24.26
C PHE A 348 -0.01 4.35 -23.88
N ILE A 349 -0.87 4.64 -24.85
CA ILE A 349 -1.95 5.60 -24.67
C ILE A 349 -3.10 4.91 -23.94
N LEU A 350 -3.18 5.12 -22.63
CA LEU A 350 -4.36 4.73 -21.85
C LEU A 350 -5.59 5.53 -22.32
N PRO A 351 -6.78 4.91 -22.37
CA PRO A 351 -8.02 5.65 -22.59
C PRO A 351 -8.22 6.73 -21.52
N GLU A 352 -8.83 7.83 -21.94
CA GLU A 352 -9.33 8.91 -21.09
C GLU A 352 -10.19 8.35 -19.93
N GLY A 353 -10.03 8.89 -18.72
CA GLY A 353 -10.70 8.42 -17.51
C GLY A 353 -10.09 7.16 -16.84
N VAL A 354 -9.31 6.32 -17.53
CA VAL A 354 -8.75 5.08 -16.92
C VAL A 354 -7.79 5.39 -15.76
N LEU A 355 -6.95 6.42 -15.91
CA LEU A 355 -6.02 6.85 -14.85
C LEU A 355 -6.75 7.47 -13.65
N GLN A 356 -7.96 8.00 -13.86
CA GLN A 356 -8.82 8.55 -12.84
C GLN A 356 -9.52 7.42 -12.06
N CYS A 357 -10.09 6.44 -12.76
CA CYS A 357 -10.64 5.22 -12.16
C CYS A 357 -9.60 4.42 -11.35
N ALA A 358 -8.38 4.26 -11.87
CA ALA A 358 -7.28 3.60 -11.16
C ALA A 358 -6.89 4.35 -9.86
N SER A 359 -7.09 5.66 -9.82
CA SER A 359 -6.93 6.42 -8.58
C SER A 359 -8.07 6.14 -7.58
N TYR A 360 -9.31 5.93 -8.00
CA TYR A 360 -10.36 5.57 -7.03
C TYR A 360 -10.12 4.17 -6.45
N ALA A 361 -9.69 3.22 -7.28
CA ALA A 361 -9.24 1.91 -6.84
C ALA A 361 -8.14 2.01 -5.76
N LEU A 362 -7.13 2.85 -5.98
CA LEU A 362 -6.02 3.10 -5.05
C LEU A 362 -6.53 3.54 -3.65
N GLU A 363 -7.47 4.47 -3.55
CA GLU A 363 -7.98 4.87 -2.22
C GLU A 363 -8.93 3.84 -1.61
N MET A 364 -9.74 3.15 -2.41
CA MET A 364 -10.62 2.09 -1.91
C MET A 364 -9.80 0.94 -1.30
N PHE A 365 -8.64 0.63 -1.87
CA PHE A 365 -7.67 -0.34 -1.38
C PHE A 365 -6.90 0.10 -0.12
N ASN A 366 -6.66 1.40 0.05
CA ASN A 366 -5.79 1.92 1.11
C ASN A 366 -6.55 2.55 2.27
N HIS A 367 -7.79 3.02 2.05
CA HIS A 367 -8.63 3.72 3.03
C HIS A 367 -10.09 3.23 3.05
N GLY A 368 -10.53 2.47 2.04
CA GLY A 368 -11.94 2.07 1.92
C GLY A 368 -12.32 0.78 2.65
N ALA A 369 -11.49 -0.25 2.62
CA ALA A 369 -11.66 -1.47 3.41
C ALA A 369 -10.39 -2.34 3.27
N ILE A 370 -10.24 -3.36 4.11
CA ILE A 370 -9.44 -4.52 3.71
C ILE A 370 -10.23 -5.23 2.61
N ARG A 371 -9.69 -5.20 1.38
CA ARG A 371 -10.35 -5.77 0.20
C ARG A 371 -9.37 -6.41 -0.78
N THR A 372 -9.81 -7.46 -1.47
CA THR A 372 -9.04 -8.25 -2.45
C THR A 372 -8.98 -7.59 -3.82
N HIS A 373 -10.10 -6.99 -4.22
CA HIS A 373 -10.28 -6.31 -5.49
C HIS A 373 -11.24 -5.12 -5.36
N THR A 374 -11.37 -4.36 -6.44
CA THR A 374 -12.41 -3.32 -6.60
C THR A 374 -13.05 -3.42 -7.98
N ILE A 375 -14.35 -3.14 -8.04
CA ILE A 375 -15.14 -3.13 -9.27
C ILE A 375 -15.56 -1.68 -9.55
N GLY A 376 -15.39 -1.24 -10.79
CA GLY A 376 -15.85 0.06 -11.27
C GLY A 376 -16.32 0.02 -12.72
N ALA A 377 -16.89 1.12 -13.18
CA ALA A 377 -17.24 1.32 -14.57
C ALA A 377 -16.61 2.62 -15.12
N LEU A 378 -16.28 2.62 -16.40
CA LEU A 378 -15.92 3.80 -17.17
C LEU A 378 -16.79 3.85 -18.42
N SER A 379 -17.69 4.82 -18.49
CA SER A 379 -18.51 5.07 -19.66
C SER A 379 -18.01 6.29 -20.41
N THR A 380 -17.84 6.20 -21.73
CA THR A 380 -17.70 7.39 -22.57
C THR A 380 -18.91 7.48 -23.48
N ASP A 381 -19.73 8.51 -23.29
CA ASP A 381 -21.07 8.64 -23.87
C ASP A 381 -21.94 7.40 -23.54
N ASP A 382 -22.18 6.50 -24.51
CA ASP A 382 -22.84 5.20 -24.34
C ASP A 382 -21.87 4.00 -24.21
N SER A 383 -20.58 4.22 -24.45
CA SER A 383 -19.54 3.19 -24.53
C SER A 383 -18.97 2.84 -23.15
N MET A 384 -19.61 1.89 -22.47
CA MET A 384 -19.23 1.41 -21.14
C MET A 384 -18.17 0.30 -21.19
N ARG A 385 -17.23 0.36 -20.24
CA ARG A 385 -16.30 -0.71 -19.87
C ARG A 385 -16.45 -0.99 -18.38
N LEU A 386 -16.44 -2.26 -17.99
CA LEU A 386 -16.25 -2.63 -16.59
C LEU A 386 -14.76 -2.73 -16.28
N LEU A 387 -14.40 -2.41 -15.04
CA LEU A 387 -13.03 -2.31 -14.54
C LEU A 387 -12.90 -3.21 -13.30
N LEU A 388 -11.80 -3.97 -13.25
CA LEU A 388 -11.42 -4.81 -12.12
C LEU A 388 -9.97 -4.50 -11.76
N TYR A 389 -9.74 -4.03 -10.54
CA TYR A 389 -8.40 -3.80 -10.00
C TYR A 389 -8.16 -4.80 -8.87
N THR A 390 -7.03 -5.50 -8.91
CA THR A 390 -6.59 -6.46 -7.89
C THR A 390 -5.19 -6.08 -7.40
N ARG A 391 -4.73 -6.67 -6.29
CA ARG A 391 -3.34 -6.52 -5.84
C ARG A 391 -2.29 -7.19 -6.76
N SER A 392 -2.71 -8.04 -7.70
CA SER A 392 -1.82 -8.75 -8.64
C SER A 392 -1.85 -8.22 -10.08
N GLY A 393 -2.86 -7.44 -10.46
CA GLY A 393 -3.04 -6.94 -11.82
C GLY A 393 -4.37 -6.22 -12.03
N THR A 394 -4.49 -5.54 -13.16
CA THR A 394 -5.67 -4.76 -13.54
C THR A 394 -6.26 -5.25 -14.85
N CYS A 395 -7.58 -5.22 -14.94
CA CYS A 395 -8.33 -5.74 -16.07
C CYS A 395 -9.50 -4.80 -16.39
N ARG A 396 -9.81 -4.64 -17.67
CA ARG A 396 -11.03 -3.97 -18.13
C ARG A 396 -11.68 -4.75 -19.26
N THR A 397 -12.99 -4.58 -19.43
CA THR A 397 -13.68 -5.21 -20.55
C THR A 397 -13.37 -4.50 -21.87
N GLU A 398 -13.62 -5.21 -22.97
CA GLU A 398 -13.99 -4.57 -24.23
C GLU A 398 -15.20 -3.64 -24.01
N PRO A 399 -15.31 -2.54 -24.77
CA PRO A 399 -16.47 -1.66 -24.67
C PRO A 399 -17.73 -2.31 -25.23
N PHE A 400 -18.86 -2.09 -24.56
CA PHE A 400 -20.19 -2.30 -25.09
C PHE A 400 -21.00 -1.00 -25.05
N SER A 401 -22.03 -0.90 -25.88
CA SER A 401 -23.00 0.20 -25.81
C SER A 401 -24.20 -0.26 -25.00
N PHE A 402 -24.47 0.38 -23.86
CA PHE A 402 -25.66 0.07 -23.06
C PHE A 402 -26.95 0.69 -23.65
N ILE A 403 -26.83 1.55 -24.67
CA ILE A 403 -27.96 2.08 -25.45
C ILE A 403 -28.33 1.12 -26.59
N GLN A 404 -27.36 0.46 -27.22
CA GLN A 404 -27.60 -0.57 -28.24
C GLN A 404 -27.92 -1.94 -27.63
N ASP A 405 -27.34 -2.26 -26.47
CA ASP A 405 -27.52 -3.53 -25.75
C ASP A 405 -27.98 -3.25 -24.30
N PRO A 406 -29.22 -2.75 -24.12
CA PRO A 406 -29.80 -2.51 -22.79
C PRO A 406 -29.94 -3.79 -21.96
N PHE A 407 -30.10 -4.94 -22.62
CA PHE A 407 -30.19 -6.24 -21.94
C PHE A 407 -28.89 -6.53 -21.16
N LYS A 408 -27.71 -6.34 -21.75
CA LYS A 408 -26.44 -6.51 -21.02
C LYS A 408 -26.27 -5.55 -19.85
N LEU A 409 -26.77 -4.32 -19.94
CA LEU A 409 -26.78 -3.42 -18.78
C LEU A 409 -27.61 -4.01 -17.64
N LEU A 410 -28.80 -4.54 -17.93
CA LEU A 410 -29.66 -5.17 -16.93
C LEU A 410 -29.05 -6.45 -16.34
N VAL A 411 -28.35 -7.27 -17.13
CA VAL A 411 -27.58 -8.43 -16.62
C VAL A 411 -26.51 -7.97 -15.62
N ILE A 412 -25.74 -6.92 -15.95
CA ILE A 412 -24.72 -6.37 -15.07
C ILE A 412 -25.35 -5.81 -13.79
N VAL A 413 -26.42 -5.02 -13.89
CA VAL A 413 -27.13 -4.46 -12.72
C VAL A 413 -27.66 -5.59 -11.82
N LEU A 414 -28.28 -6.62 -12.39
CA LEU A 414 -28.75 -7.79 -11.65
C LEU A 414 -27.59 -8.45 -10.90
N ALA A 415 -26.47 -8.70 -11.56
CA ALA A 415 -25.31 -9.30 -10.94
C ALA A 415 -24.80 -8.47 -9.75
N LEU A 416 -24.62 -7.15 -9.94
CA LEU A 416 -24.18 -6.24 -8.88
C LEU A 416 -25.11 -6.23 -7.65
N THR A 417 -26.44 -6.38 -7.83
CA THR A 417 -27.39 -6.49 -6.69
C THR A 417 -27.30 -7.82 -5.92
N ARG A 418 -26.71 -8.86 -6.52
CA ARG A 418 -26.57 -10.20 -5.92
C ARG A 418 -25.22 -10.43 -5.24
N LEU A 419 -24.20 -9.63 -5.56
CA LEU A 419 -22.86 -9.76 -4.99
C LEU A 419 -22.89 -9.57 -3.45
N SER A 420 -22.42 -10.57 -2.71
CA SER A 420 -22.14 -10.43 -1.27
C SER A 420 -20.87 -9.59 -1.03
N LEU A 421 -20.57 -9.25 0.24
CA LEU A 421 -19.41 -8.40 0.56
C LEU A 421 -18.07 -8.99 0.04
N PRO A 422 -17.76 -10.30 0.23
CA PRO A 422 -16.62 -10.94 -0.42
C PRO A 422 -16.59 -10.84 -1.96
N GLN A 423 -17.76 -10.87 -2.62
CA GLN A 423 -17.84 -10.77 -4.08
C GLN A 423 -17.69 -9.32 -4.59
N TRP A 424 -17.96 -8.32 -3.75
CA TRP A 424 -17.48 -6.94 -3.90
C TRP A 424 -16.01 -6.75 -3.51
N GLY A 425 -15.33 -7.84 -3.12
CA GLY A 425 -13.93 -7.89 -2.72
C GLY A 425 -13.68 -7.59 -1.24
N ILE A 426 -14.69 -7.31 -0.42
CA ILE A 426 -14.55 -6.84 0.97
C ILE A 426 -14.48 -8.03 1.93
N LEU A 427 -13.47 -8.05 2.81
CA LEU A 427 -13.31 -9.15 3.77
C LEU A 427 -14.39 -9.15 4.86
N GLU A 428 -15.15 -10.23 4.94
CA GLU A 428 -16.31 -10.37 5.84
C GLU A 428 -15.93 -10.57 7.32
N ILE A 429 -14.71 -11.03 7.62
CA ILE A 429 -14.20 -11.07 9.00
C ILE A 429 -14.09 -9.66 9.63
N LEU A 430 -13.84 -8.63 8.79
CA LEU A 430 -13.64 -7.26 9.25
C LEU A 430 -14.12 -6.21 8.22
N PRO A 431 -15.42 -6.22 7.83
CA PRO A 431 -15.99 -5.18 6.99
C PRO A 431 -15.92 -3.82 7.68
N PRO A 432 -15.76 -2.72 6.92
CA PRO A 432 -15.77 -1.38 7.48
C PRO A 432 -17.12 -1.06 8.11
N ARG A 433 -17.07 -0.31 9.20
CA ARG A 433 -18.25 0.03 10.01
C ARG A 433 -19.34 0.75 9.20
N ASN A 434 -18.97 1.61 8.24
CA ASN A 434 -19.91 2.35 7.39
C ASN A 434 -20.78 1.45 6.49
N LEU A 435 -20.39 0.19 6.25
CA LEU A 435 -21.20 -0.80 5.55
C LEU A 435 -22.12 -1.60 6.50
N LEU A 436 -22.04 -1.40 7.82
CA LEU A 436 -22.86 -2.07 8.83
C LEU A 436 -23.85 -1.11 9.51
N GLU A 437 -23.40 0.11 9.81
CA GLU A 437 -24.19 1.17 10.43
C GLU A 437 -23.75 2.53 9.91
N TYR A 438 -24.66 3.51 9.88
CA TYR A 438 -24.29 4.86 9.49
C TYR A 438 -23.32 5.50 10.49
N ARG A 439 -22.31 6.18 9.96
CA ARG A 439 -21.36 7.00 10.69
C ARG A 439 -21.07 8.29 9.93
N LYS A 440 -21.06 9.42 10.63
CA LYS A 440 -20.55 10.68 10.08
C LYS A 440 -19.06 10.51 9.71
N PRO A 441 -18.63 10.90 8.50
CA PRO A 441 -17.23 10.79 8.10
C PRO A 441 -16.29 11.51 9.07
N ARG A 442 -15.05 11.02 9.18
CA ARG A 442 -14.01 11.63 10.01
C ARG A 442 -12.90 12.29 9.16
N PRO A 443 -12.14 13.24 9.75
CA PRO A 443 -10.88 13.72 9.19
C PRO A 443 -9.87 12.59 8.94
N TYR A 444 -8.81 12.89 8.19
CA TYR A 444 -7.79 11.95 7.76
C TYR A 444 -6.73 11.66 8.85
N PRO A 445 -6.18 10.44 8.92
CA PRO A 445 -6.72 9.19 8.41
C PRO A 445 -7.74 8.61 9.41
N ASP A 446 -8.78 7.90 8.93
CA ASP A 446 -9.74 7.26 9.84
C ASP A 446 -9.21 5.95 10.43
N THR A 447 -8.35 6.06 11.46
CA THR A 447 -7.80 4.91 12.19
C THR A 447 -8.87 4.03 12.86
N ARG A 448 -10.13 4.49 12.92
CA ARG A 448 -11.26 3.80 13.57
C ARG A 448 -12.30 3.28 12.58
N VAL A 449 -11.92 3.08 11.31
CA VAL A 449 -12.80 2.62 10.21
C VAL A 449 -13.61 1.34 10.52
N PHE A 450 -13.13 0.48 11.43
CA PHE A 450 -13.80 -0.76 11.85
C PHE A 450 -14.63 -0.65 13.14
N MET A 451 -14.48 0.41 13.94
CA MET A 451 -15.09 0.50 15.27
C MET A 451 -16.57 0.89 15.23
N THR A 452 -17.43 0.19 15.97
CA THR A 452 -18.88 0.48 16.13
C THR A 452 -19.14 1.78 16.90
N ALA A 453 -20.41 2.21 17.00
CA ALA A 453 -20.82 3.37 17.79
C ALA A 453 -20.35 3.33 19.25
N ASN A 454 -20.37 2.15 19.85
CA ASN A 454 -20.02 1.95 21.27
C ASN A 454 -18.50 1.77 21.49
N GLY A 455 -17.70 1.79 20.41
CA GLY A 455 -16.25 1.52 20.49
C GLY A 455 -15.90 0.02 20.58
N ASP A 456 -16.88 -0.86 20.44
CA ASP A 456 -16.72 -2.31 20.54
C ASP A 456 -16.85 -2.96 19.16
N ARG A 457 -15.72 -3.32 18.57
CA ARG A 457 -15.65 -4.22 17.41
C ARG A 457 -14.80 -5.42 17.79
N TYR A 458 -15.30 -6.61 17.49
CA TYR A 458 -14.54 -7.84 17.65
C TYR A 458 -14.41 -8.55 16.30
N PHE A 459 -13.35 -9.32 16.14
CA PHE A 459 -13.23 -10.36 15.11
C PHE A 459 -12.60 -11.62 15.73
N THR A 460 -12.63 -12.71 14.98
CA THR A 460 -12.11 -14.01 15.39
C THR A 460 -11.14 -14.52 14.32
N LEU A 461 -10.05 -15.12 14.75
CA LEU A 461 -9.05 -15.81 13.94
C LEU A 461 -8.71 -17.11 14.68
N GLY A 462 -8.91 -18.27 14.05
CA GLY A 462 -8.97 -19.56 14.74
C GLY A 462 -9.83 -19.52 16.00
N ASP A 463 -9.30 -20.04 17.11
CA ASP A 463 -9.97 -20.03 18.42
C ASP A 463 -9.86 -18.69 19.18
N PHE A 464 -9.16 -17.69 18.64
CA PHE A 464 -8.91 -16.42 19.33
C PHE A 464 -9.90 -15.34 18.92
N LYS A 465 -10.51 -14.70 19.92
CA LYS A 465 -11.32 -13.50 19.77
C LYS A 465 -10.51 -12.26 20.17
N PHE A 466 -10.59 -11.21 19.36
CA PHE A 466 -9.87 -9.95 19.57
C PHE A 466 -10.81 -8.77 19.45
N LYS A 467 -10.68 -7.79 20.34
CA LYS A 467 -11.22 -6.45 20.20
C LYS A 467 -10.31 -5.64 19.27
N VAL A 468 -10.90 -4.91 18.33
CA VAL A 468 -10.18 -4.04 17.38
C VAL A 468 -10.12 -2.63 17.96
N LEU A 469 -8.91 -2.12 18.17
CA LEU A 469 -8.68 -0.79 18.75
C LEU A 469 -8.47 0.29 17.68
N GLU A 470 -7.48 0.12 16.81
CA GLU A 470 -7.13 1.12 15.78
C GLU A 470 -6.32 0.52 14.63
N VAL A 471 -6.38 1.15 13.46
CA VAL A 471 -5.44 0.92 12.35
C VAL A 471 -4.19 1.76 12.58
N GLN A 472 -3.03 1.11 12.62
CA GLN A 472 -1.72 1.75 12.79
C GLN A 472 -1.00 1.96 11.45
N VAL A 473 -1.14 1.03 10.50
CA VAL A 473 -0.58 1.14 9.15
C VAL A 473 -1.68 0.90 8.13
N PHE A 474 -1.84 1.86 7.22
CA PHE A 474 -2.65 1.74 6.02
C PHE A 474 -1.79 1.30 4.82
N PRO A 475 -2.35 0.52 3.89
CA PRO A 475 -1.65 0.15 2.65
C PRO A 475 -1.24 1.35 1.79
N ARG A 476 -0.31 1.09 0.88
CA ARG A 476 0.15 2.02 -0.17
C ARG A 476 0.19 1.32 -1.53
N GLY A 477 0.13 2.10 -2.61
CA GLY A 477 0.16 1.62 -3.99
C GLY A 477 -1.13 0.91 -4.44
N LEU A 478 -1.30 0.71 -5.75
CA LEU A 478 -2.45 0.01 -6.34
C LEU A 478 -2.19 -1.50 -6.34
N LEU A 479 -1.03 -1.90 -6.87
CA LEU A 479 -0.54 -3.28 -6.90
C LEU A 479 0.40 -3.59 -5.71
N GLY A 480 0.67 -4.88 -5.48
CA GLY A 480 1.62 -5.36 -4.47
C GLY A 480 0.98 -5.82 -3.16
N ARG A 481 1.77 -5.97 -2.09
CA ARG A 481 1.33 -6.60 -0.83
C ARG A 481 0.16 -5.90 -0.13
N GLY A 482 0.13 -4.56 -0.17
CA GLY A 482 -0.97 -3.77 0.39
C GLY A 482 -1.24 -4.07 1.87
N THR A 483 -0.20 -4.00 2.72
CA THR A 483 -0.25 -4.39 4.13
C THR A 483 -1.08 -3.44 5.00
N TRP A 484 -1.96 -4.02 5.83
CA TRP A 484 -2.60 -3.36 6.97
C TRP A 484 -1.94 -3.82 8.28
N THR A 485 -1.78 -2.91 9.23
CA THR A 485 -1.39 -3.22 10.62
C THR A 485 -2.44 -2.67 11.57
N ILE A 486 -3.02 -3.51 12.42
CA ILE A 486 -4.17 -3.17 13.28
C ILE A 486 -3.84 -3.55 14.73
N LEU A 487 -4.01 -2.60 15.65
CA LEU A 487 -3.87 -2.81 17.08
C LEU A 487 -5.12 -3.52 17.62
N LEU A 488 -4.87 -4.59 18.37
CA LEU A 488 -5.86 -5.47 18.97
C LEU A 488 -5.69 -5.54 20.49
N GLU A 489 -6.76 -5.95 21.15
CA GLU A 489 -6.81 -6.27 22.58
C GLU A 489 -7.52 -7.61 22.77
N ARG A 490 -7.02 -8.45 23.68
CA ARG A 490 -7.67 -9.71 24.09
C ARG A 490 -8.47 -9.50 25.37
N ASP A 491 -9.33 -10.47 25.69
CA ASP A 491 -10.18 -10.45 26.90
C ASP A 491 -9.37 -10.40 28.23
N ASP A 492 -8.07 -10.71 28.20
CA ASP A 492 -7.12 -10.59 29.31
C ASP A 492 -6.43 -9.20 29.42
N GLY A 493 -6.78 -8.25 28.54
CA GLY A 493 -6.18 -6.92 28.45
C GLY A 493 -4.84 -6.85 27.73
N THR A 494 -4.31 -7.97 27.21
CA THR A 494 -3.05 -7.95 26.46
C THR A 494 -3.26 -7.38 25.05
N THR A 495 -2.35 -6.49 24.60
CA THR A 495 -2.43 -5.89 23.27
C THR A 495 -1.58 -6.63 22.25
N TRP A 496 -2.14 -6.85 21.06
CA TRP A 496 -1.55 -7.61 19.95
C TRP A 496 -1.62 -6.81 18.65
N ILE A 497 -0.88 -7.23 17.63
CA ILE A 497 -0.82 -6.58 16.32
C ILE A 497 -1.24 -7.57 15.24
N LEU A 498 -2.33 -7.28 14.53
CA LEU A 498 -2.70 -8.00 13.32
C LEU A 498 -2.04 -7.38 12.08
N LYS A 499 -1.18 -8.15 11.42
CA LYS A 499 -0.65 -7.90 10.09
C LYS A 499 -1.54 -8.64 9.07
N LEU A 500 -2.12 -7.90 8.12
CA LEU A 500 -2.92 -8.43 7.01
C LEU A 500 -2.28 -8.01 5.68
N SER A 501 -1.85 -8.95 4.83
CA SER A 501 -1.22 -8.61 3.55
C SER A 501 -1.49 -9.61 2.43
N SER A 502 -1.59 -9.09 1.19
CA SER A 502 -1.77 -9.86 -0.04
C SER A 502 -0.42 -10.38 -0.55
N GLN A 503 0.05 -11.45 0.08
CA GLN A 503 1.37 -12.04 -0.21
C GLN A 503 1.34 -12.91 -1.46
N VAL A 504 2.49 -13.04 -2.11
CA VAL A 504 2.65 -13.92 -3.27
C VAL A 504 2.48 -15.37 -2.83
N ALA A 505 1.53 -16.10 -3.43
CA ALA A 505 1.16 -17.44 -2.96
C ALA A 505 2.30 -18.46 -3.08
N THR A 506 3.23 -18.27 -4.03
CA THR A 506 4.41 -19.13 -4.19
C THR A 506 5.55 -18.82 -3.21
N ARG A 507 5.46 -17.75 -2.41
CA ARG A 507 6.47 -17.45 -1.38
C ARG A 507 6.17 -18.17 -0.08
N VAL A 508 7.25 -18.69 0.51
CA VAL A 508 7.29 -19.22 1.87
C VAL A 508 6.65 -18.20 2.83
N PRO A 509 5.65 -18.60 3.63
CA PRO A 509 5.05 -17.71 4.62
C PRO A 509 6.03 -17.28 5.71
N GLU A 510 5.79 -16.09 6.28
CA GLU A 510 6.65 -15.48 7.30
C GLU A 510 6.90 -16.42 8.50
N TRP A 511 5.84 -17.06 9.01
CA TRP A 511 5.90 -17.96 10.16
C TRP A 511 6.77 -19.20 9.93
N CYS A 512 6.94 -19.66 8.68
CA CYS A 512 7.79 -20.81 8.38
C CYS A 512 9.27 -20.54 8.66
N PHE A 513 9.72 -19.28 8.57
CA PHE A 513 11.07 -18.88 8.98
C PHE A 513 11.24 -18.95 10.49
N LEU A 514 10.25 -18.47 11.25
CA LEU A 514 10.23 -18.55 12.71
C LEU A 514 10.19 -20.02 13.19
N ASP A 515 9.42 -20.88 12.52
CA ASP A 515 9.38 -22.32 12.83
C ASP A 515 10.68 -23.06 12.47
N ARG A 516 11.43 -22.60 11.45
CA ARG A 516 12.80 -23.09 11.21
C ARG A 516 13.70 -22.75 12.39
N VAL A 517 13.62 -21.54 12.94
CA VAL A 517 14.42 -21.14 14.11
C VAL A 517 14.08 -22.00 15.33
N LYS A 518 12.79 -22.16 15.66
CA LYS A 518 12.34 -23.00 16.79
C LYS A 518 12.96 -24.40 16.72
N LYS A 519 12.93 -25.05 15.56
CA LYS A 519 13.51 -26.40 15.33
C LYS A 519 15.03 -26.45 15.55
N VAL A 520 15.76 -25.38 15.22
CA VAL A 520 17.21 -25.30 15.48
C VAL A 520 17.50 -25.13 16.98
N VAL A 521 16.68 -24.34 17.68
CA VAL A 521 16.78 -24.15 19.14
C VAL A 521 16.40 -25.41 19.92
N GLU A 522 15.39 -26.15 19.47
CA GLU A 522 15.02 -27.47 20.02
C GLU A 522 16.16 -28.49 19.93
N GLN A 523 17.04 -28.37 18.92
CA GLN A 523 18.19 -29.23 18.73
C GLN A 523 19.43 -28.79 19.52
N ASN A 524 19.58 -27.49 19.81
CA ASN A 524 20.63 -26.98 20.70
C ASN A 524 20.08 -25.86 21.62
N ASN A 525 19.87 -26.21 22.89
CA ASN A 525 19.35 -25.28 23.91
C ASN A 525 20.33 -24.12 24.23
N GLU A 526 21.60 -24.19 23.85
CA GLU A 526 22.52 -23.03 23.93
C GLU A 526 22.04 -21.85 23.07
N HIS A 527 21.28 -22.12 22.01
CA HIS A 527 20.72 -21.09 21.13
C HIS A 527 19.41 -20.48 21.65
N LYS A 528 18.89 -20.90 22.81
CA LYS A 528 17.58 -20.46 23.33
C LYS A 528 17.41 -18.95 23.44
N TRP A 529 18.50 -18.20 23.64
CA TRP A 529 18.50 -16.74 23.68
C TRP A 529 17.88 -16.10 22.43
N ILE A 530 18.03 -16.70 21.23
CA ILE A 530 17.53 -16.12 19.97
C ILE A 530 16.01 -15.90 19.97
N LEU A 531 15.26 -16.71 20.73
CA LEU A 531 13.80 -16.59 20.82
C LEU A 531 13.37 -15.27 21.50
N ASP A 532 14.26 -14.63 22.26
CA ASP A 532 14.00 -13.31 22.83
C ASP A 532 14.16 -12.16 21.82
N HIS A 533 14.84 -12.41 20.69
CA HIS A 533 15.17 -11.41 19.67
C HIS A 533 14.39 -11.60 18.35
N LEU A 534 13.36 -12.44 18.39
CA LEU A 534 12.47 -12.73 17.27
C LEU A 534 11.00 -12.43 17.64
N PRO A 535 10.16 -12.05 16.65
CA PRO A 535 8.76 -11.75 16.89
C PRO A 535 7.97 -13.01 17.27
N THR A 536 7.14 -12.88 18.28
CA THR A 536 6.22 -13.92 18.76
C THR A 536 4.93 -13.87 17.95
N VAL A 537 4.64 -14.94 17.21
CA VAL A 537 3.35 -15.15 16.54
C VAL A 537 2.41 -15.92 17.48
N LEU A 538 1.22 -15.37 17.73
CA LEU A 538 0.16 -16.03 18.48
C LEU A 538 -0.65 -16.98 17.60
N ILE A 539 -1.05 -16.52 16.42
CA ILE A 539 -1.80 -17.27 15.41
C ILE A 539 -1.58 -16.66 14.02
N HIS A 540 -1.68 -17.50 12.99
CA HIS A 540 -1.68 -17.09 11.59
C HIS A 540 -2.68 -17.93 10.79
N GLU A 541 -3.29 -17.32 9.77
CA GLU A 541 -4.18 -18.01 8.82
C GLU A 541 -3.99 -17.43 7.41
N ASP A 542 -4.04 -18.29 6.39
CA ASP A 542 -4.29 -17.86 5.01
C ASP A 542 -5.81 -17.71 4.86
N ILE A 543 -6.29 -16.49 4.60
CA ILE A 543 -7.71 -16.21 4.36
C ILE A 543 -8.00 -16.56 2.90
N GLU A 544 -8.90 -17.51 2.66
CA GLU A 544 -9.38 -17.84 1.32
C GLU A 544 -10.07 -16.62 0.67
N LEU A 545 -9.71 -16.35 -0.58
CA LEU A 545 -10.16 -15.18 -1.34
C LEU A 545 -11.02 -15.54 -2.56
N ASP A 546 -11.26 -16.84 -2.76
CA ASP A 546 -11.66 -17.42 -4.05
C ASP A 546 -13.16 -17.29 -4.29
N VAL A 547 -13.60 -16.05 -4.47
CA VAL A 547 -14.80 -15.77 -5.27
C VAL A 547 -14.42 -15.69 -6.75
N VAL A 548 -13.52 -14.78 -7.10
CA VAL A 548 -13.19 -14.42 -8.49
C VAL A 548 -12.06 -15.30 -9.02
N ASP A 549 -12.28 -15.97 -10.16
CA ASP A 549 -11.23 -16.74 -10.84
C ASP A 549 -10.27 -15.80 -11.59
N PHE A 550 -9.36 -15.20 -10.82
CA PHE A 550 -8.30 -14.36 -11.36
C PHE A 550 -7.39 -15.13 -12.32
N LYS A 551 -7.27 -16.46 -12.22
CA LYS A 551 -6.46 -17.26 -13.13
C LYS A 551 -7.11 -17.39 -14.51
N ALA A 552 -8.44 -17.47 -14.61
CA ALA A 552 -9.16 -17.43 -15.89
C ALA A 552 -9.06 -16.06 -16.60
N LEU A 553 -8.82 -14.98 -15.85
CA LEU A 553 -8.72 -13.60 -16.38
C LEU A 553 -7.26 -13.19 -16.68
N PHE A 554 -6.32 -13.61 -15.84
CA PHE A 554 -4.92 -13.19 -15.87
C PHE A 554 -3.92 -14.32 -16.20
N GLY A 555 -4.36 -15.58 -16.31
CA GLY A 555 -3.50 -16.67 -16.79
C GLY A 555 -2.98 -16.42 -18.20
N SER A 556 -1.81 -16.97 -18.54
CA SER A 556 -1.32 -16.97 -19.92
C SER A 556 -1.99 -18.09 -20.71
N ASP A 557 -2.43 -17.81 -21.94
CA ASP A 557 -2.95 -18.81 -22.89
C ASP A 557 -1.80 -19.67 -23.51
N GLY A 558 -0.70 -19.86 -22.76
CA GLY A 558 0.53 -20.51 -23.22
C GLY A 558 1.49 -19.60 -24.01
N ASN A 559 1.21 -18.29 -24.12
CA ASN A 559 2.09 -17.33 -24.78
C ASN A 559 3.30 -16.97 -23.91
N LEU A 560 4.50 -17.04 -24.48
CA LEU A 560 5.77 -16.81 -23.76
C LEU A 560 6.08 -15.33 -23.49
N ASP A 561 5.41 -14.41 -24.18
CA ASP A 561 5.60 -12.96 -24.03
C ASP A 561 4.63 -12.32 -23.02
N ASP A 562 3.65 -13.07 -22.51
CA ASP A 562 2.72 -12.58 -21.48
C ASP A 562 3.41 -12.54 -20.11
N VAL A 563 3.21 -11.45 -19.37
CA VAL A 563 3.59 -11.37 -17.96
C VAL A 563 2.79 -12.43 -17.20
N GLU A 564 3.50 -13.41 -16.64
CA GLU A 564 2.94 -14.48 -15.81
C GLU A 564 2.26 -13.85 -14.59
N TYR A 565 0.95 -14.09 -14.44
CA TYR A 565 0.18 -13.59 -13.31
C TYR A 565 0.74 -14.14 -12.00
N GLU A 566 1.06 -13.24 -11.07
CA GLU A 566 1.55 -13.59 -9.75
C GLU A 566 0.35 -13.81 -8.80
N PRO A 567 -0.06 -15.07 -8.50
CA PRO A 567 -1.17 -15.33 -7.60
C PRO A 567 -0.83 -14.81 -6.19
N ARG A 568 -1.84 -14.26 -5.51
CA ARG A 568 -1.70 -13.77 -4.14
C ARG A 568 -2.74 -14.38 -3.21
N VAL A 569 -2.34 -14.60 -1.97
CA VAL A 569 -3.17 -15.03 -0.84
C VAL A 569 -3.19 -13.93 0.22
N MET A 570 -4.30 -13.73 0.93
CA MET A 570 -4.33 -12.78 2.05
C MET A 570 -3.88 -13.51 3.31
N ARG A 571 -2.72 -13.14 3.83
CA ARG A 571 -2.18 -13.72 5.06
C ARG A 571 -2.57 -12.84 6.25
N ALA A 572 -3.17 -13.44 7.26
CA ALA A 572 -3.42 -12.85 8.56
C ALA A 572 -2.41 -13.41 9.57
N ILE A 573 -1.69 -12.54 10.28
CA ILE A 573 -0.75 -12.96 11.33
C ILE A 573 -0.93 -12.04 12.53
N VAL A 574 -1.12 -12.62 13.72
CA VAL A 574 -1.21 -11.89 14.98
C VAL A 574 0.11 -11.98 15.74
N TYR A 575 0.81 -10.86 15.80
CA TYR A 575 2.08 -10.67 16.50
C TYR A 575 1.89 -10.08 17.88
N GLU A 576 2.84 -10.32 18.78
CA GLU A 576 3.02 -9.48 19.95
C GLU A 576 3.17 -7.99 19.58
N ARG A 577 2.94 -7.10 20.54
CA ARG A 577 3.22 -5.68 20.34
C ARG A 577 4.71 -5.38 20.56
N LEU A 578 5.39 -5.02 19.47
CA LEU A 578 6.77 -4.52 19.48
C LEU A 578 6.80 -2.99 19.27
N TYR A 579 7.93 -2.38 19.60
CA TYR A 579 8.16 -0.92 19.44
C TYR A 579 9.33 -0.66 18.49
N PRO A 580 9.28 0.37 17.61
CA PRO A 580 10.33 0.60 16.62
C PRO A 580 11.62 1.14 17.27
N ILE A 581 12.78 0.67 16.81
CA ILE A 581 14.10 1.04 17.40
C ILE A 581 14.31 2.55 17.53
N HIS A 582 13.81 3.31 16.56
CA HIS A 582 14.01 4.76 16.49
C HIS A 582 13.28 5.55 17.59
N SER A 583 12.38 4.91 18.37
CA SER A 583 11.68 5.57 19.47
C SER A 583 12.46 5.53 20.79
N LEU A 584 13.64 4.88 20.84
CA LEU A 584 14.47 4.81 22.04
C LEU A 584 15.13 6.17 22.33
N PRO A 585 14.96 6.76 23.52
CA PRO A 585 15.44 8.10 23.80
C PRO A 585 16.93 8.16 24.23
N LEU A 586 17.50 7.03 24.67
CA LEU A 586 18.87 6.94 25.18
C LEU A 586 19.81 6.29 24.14
N PRO A 587 20.89 6.96 23.71
CA PRO A 587 21.82 6.41 22.71
C PRO A 587 22.41 5.04 23.09
N GLY A 588 22.80 4.83 24.35
CA GLY A 588 23.36 3.54 24.80
C GLY A 588 22.37 2.37 24.67
N LEU A 589 21.09 2.59 25.01
CA LEU A 589 20.04 1.58 24.79
C LEU A 589 19.81 1.32 23.31
N LEU A 590 19.79 2.39 22.50
CA LEU A 590 19.64 2.29 21.05
C LEU A 590 20.76 1.46 20.41
N MET A 591 22.02 1.66 20.83
CA MET A 591 23.16 0.86 20.34
C MET A 591 23.08 -0.60 20.77
N ASN A 592 22.67 -0.90 22.01
CA ASN A 592 22.49 -2.27 22.47
C ASN A 592 21.40 -2.99 21.65
N VAL A 593 20.23 -2.37 21.51
CA VAL A 593 19.10 -2.89 20.70
C VAL A 593 19.49 -3.04 19.23
N TYR A 594 20.28 -2.11 18.68
CA TYR A 594 20.81 -2.20 17.32
C TYR A 594 21.72 -3.42 17.18
N LEU A 595 22.70 -3.59 18.07
CA LEU A 595 23.65 -4.72 18.05
C LEU A 595 22.95 -6.07 18.27
N ASP A 596 21.91 -6.14 19.08
CA ASP A 596 21.07 -7.33 19.22
C ASP A 596 20.46 -7.77 17.87
N THR A 597 19.96 -6.82 17.06
CA THR A 597 19.40 -7.15 15.74
C THR A 597 20.48 -7.61 14.74
N VAL A 598 21.70 -7.07 14.82
CA VAL A 598 22.84 -7.54 14.01
C VAL A 598 23.28 -8.95 14.42
N LYS A 599 23.37 -9.25 15.72
CA LYS A 599 23.66 -10.60 16.26
C LYS A 599 22.56 -11.61 15.90
N THR A 600 21.31 -11.16 15.89
CA THR A 600 20.16 -11.97 15.47
C THR A 600 20.28 -12.35 14.00
N HIS A 601 20.60 -11.38 13.14
CA HIS A 601 20.86 -11.60 11.72
C HIS A 601 22.04 -12.56 11.49
N GLU A 602 23.16 -12.38 12.20
CA GLU A 602 24.30 -13.30 12.16
C GLU A 602 23.89 -14.73 12.50
N TRP A 603 23.14 -14.91 13.59
CA TRP A 603 22.72 -16.22 14.04
C TRP A 603 21.76 -16.88 13.02
N LEU A 604 20.82 -16.11 12.47
CA LEU A 604 19.89 -16.57 11.43
C LEU A 604 20.63 -17.09 10.19
N VAL A 605 21.64 -16.36 9.71
CA VAL A 605 22.47 -16.76 8.56
C VAL A 605 23.31 -17.99 8.90
N LYS A 606 24.01 -17.99 10.03
CA LYS A 606 24.95 -19.07 10.40
C LYS A 606 24.26 -20.37 10.78
N HIS A 607 23.20 -20.33 11.58
CA HIS A 607 22.56 -21.51 12.19
C HIS A 607 21.25 -21.89 11.52
N ALA A 608 20.32 -20.94 11.31
CA ALA A 608 19.02 -21.23 10.72
C ALA A 608 19.02 -21.27 9.17
N LYS A 609 20.11 -20.82 8.54
CA LYS A 609 20.26 -20.63 7.08
C LYS A 609 19.21 -19.67 6.49
N ILE A 610 18.90 -18.59 7.21
CA ILE A 610 17.92 -17.58 6.81
C ILE A 610 18.64 -16.28 6.47
N LEU A 611 18.35 -15.71 5.29
CA LEU A 611 18.74 -14.35 4.89
C LEU A 611 17.48 -13.47 4.86
N HIS A 612 17.55 -12.26 5.41
CA HIS A 612 16.37 -11.44 5.70
C HIS A 612 15.87 -10.63 4.49
N ARG A 613 16.80 -10.04 3.72
CA ARG A 613 16.52 -9.29 2.48
C ARG A 613 15.67 -8.03 2.62
N ASP A 614 15.41 -7.57 3.84
CA ASP A 614 14.64 -6.34 4.13
C ASP A 614 15.02 -5.71 5.47
N ILE A 615 16.32 -5.57 5.72
CA ILE A 615 16.79 -4.79 6.87
C ILE A 615 16.35 -3.32 6.68
N SER A 616 15.51 -2.82 7.58
CA SER A 616 14.90 -1.48 7.49
C SER A 616 14.64 -0.90 8.88
N VAL A 617 14.49 0.42 8.98
CA VAL A 617 14.20 1.09 10.26
C VAL A 617 12.86 0.67 10.90
N GLY A 618 11.91 0.16 10.11
CA GLY A 618 10.64 -0.38 10.60
C GLY A 618 10.73 -1.82 11.11
N ASN A 619 11.75 -2.56 10.64
CA ASN A 619 11.94 -3.98 10.92
C ASN A 619 12.92 -4.23 12.09
N LEU A 620 13.73 -3.23 12.45
CA LEU A 620 14.46 -3.20 13.72
C LEU A 620 13.54 -2.68 14.82
N MET A 621 13.23 -3.52 15.79
CA MET A 621 12.29 -3.23 16.88
C MET A 621 12.91 -3.55 18.25
N TYR A 622 12.19 -3.28 19.33
CA TYR A 622 12.53 -3.74 20.68
C TYR A 622 11.32 -4.28 21.43
N ARG A 623 11.60 -5.15 22.40
CA ARG A 623 10.68 -5.68 23.42
C ARG A 623 11.14 -5.20 24.78
N VAL A 624 10.19 -4.81 25.64
CA VAL A 624 10.41 -4.64 27.09
C VAL A 624 9.94 -5.92 27.77
N LYS A 625 10.83 -6.63 28.47
CA LYS A 625 10.50 -7.85 29.21
C LYS A 625 9.90 -7.53 30.58
N SER A 626 9.35 -8.55 31.25
CA SER A 626 8.73 -8.44 32.58
C SER A 626 9.68 -8.01 33.70
N ASP A 627 10.99 -8.13 33.50
CA ASP A 627 12.06 -7.67 34.39
C ASP A 627 12.58 -6.27 34.02
N SER A 628 11.85 -5.55 33.17
CA SER A 628 12.21 -4.25 32.58
C SER A 628 13.47 -4.26 31.69
N THR A 629 14.02 -5.42 31.35
CA THR A 629 15.10 -5.49 30.35
C THR A 629 14.57 -5.16 28.95
N ILE A 630 15.37 -4.43 28.18
CA ILE A 630 15.06 -4.07 26.80
C ILE A 630 15.98 -4.88 25.89
N VAL A 631 15.39 -5.60 24.94
CA VAL A 631 16.11 -6.41 23.94
C VAL A 631 15.72 -6.01 22.53
N GLY A 632 16.67 -6.04 21.61
CA GLY A 632 16.40 -5.82 20.18
C GLY A 632 15.74 -7.02 19.53
N VAL A 633 14.75 -6.77 18.67
CA VAL A 633 13.97 -7.77 17.94
C VAL A 633 14.02 -7.47 16.45
N LEU A 634 14.39 -8.47 15.64
CA LEU A 634 14.41 -8.35 14.18
C LEU A 634 13.12 -8.95 13.60
N ASN A 635 12.32 -8.12 12.92
CA ASN A 635 10.94 -8.40 12.52
C ASN A 635 10.73 -8.34 10.99
N ASP A 636 9.60 -8.87 10.49
CA ASP A 636 9.18 -8.92 9.07
C ASP A 636 10.03 -9.80 8.14
N TYR A 637 9.79 -11.11 8.20
CA TYR A 637 10.43 -12.12 7.35
C TYR A 637 9.73 -12.33 5.98
N ASP A 638 8.82 -11.44 5.53
CA ASP A 638 8.05 -11.61 4.27
C ASP A 638 8.94 -11.70 3.01
N LEU A 639 10.16 -11.14 3.08
CA LEU A 639 11.14 -11.19 1.99
C LEU A 639 12.26 -12.21 2.22
N ALA A 640 12.25 -12.88 3.37
CA ALA A 640 13.33 -13.76 3.75
C ALA A 640 13.45 -14.95 2.77
N ARG A 641 14.63 -15.57 2.76
CA ARG A 641 14.89 -16.80 2.02
C ARG A 641 15.70 -17.77 2.86
N PHE A 642 15.56 -19.05 2.55
CA PHE A 642 16.56 -20.03 2.94
C PHE A 642 17.80 -19.89 2.03
N VAL A 643 18.98 -20.00 2.63
CA VAL A 643 20.29 -19.83 1.95
C VAL A 643 20.71 -21.14 1.30
N ASP A 644 20.33 -22.27 1.89
CA ASP A 644 20.60 -23.65 1.45
C ASP A 644 19.58 -24.19 0.43
N GLU A 645 18.45 -23.51 0.23
CA GLU A 645 17.45 -23.86 -0.78
C GLU A 645 17.64 -23.06 -2.09
N LYS A 646 17.42 -23.71 -3.23
CA LYS A 646 17.44 -23.05 -4.54
C LYS A 646 16.19 -22.21 -4.73
N ASP A 647 16.37 -20.95 -5.11
CA ASP A 647 15.29 -19.98 -5.25
C ASP A 647 14.23 -20.50 -6.24
N PRO A 648 12.95 -20.63 -5.85
CA PRO A 648 11.88 -20.69 -6.85
C PRO A 648 11.97 -19.42 -7.69
N LYS A 649 11.87 -19.56 -9.03
CA LYS A 649 12.15 -18.50 -10.01
C LYS A 649 11.79 -17.10 -9.48
N PRO A 650 12.72 -16.12 -9.47
CA PRO A 650 12.52 -14.84 -8.80
C PRO A 650 11.21 -14.19 -9.26
N SER A 651 10.29 -14.00 -8.32
CA SER A 651 8.92 -13.57 -8.63
C SER A 651 8.95 -12.17 -9.25
N SER A 652 8.33 -12.04 -10.43
CA SER A 652 8.95 -11.25 -11.50
C SER A 652 8.90 -9.71 -11.32
N GLN A 653 9.89 -9.04 -11.93
CA GLN A 653 9.93 -7.60 -12.28
C GLN A 653 10.25 -6.53 -11.22
N HIS A 654 10.37 -6.84 -9.92
CA HIS A 654 10.54 -5.80 -8.88
C HIS A 654 11.80 -6.02 -8.03
N ARG A 655 12.60 -4.94 -7.86
CA ARG A 655 13.70 -4.90 -6.89
C ARG A 655 13.12 -5.12 -5.48
N THR A 656 13.74 -6.01 -4.70
CA THR A 656 13.32 -6.31 -3.32
C THR A 656 13.99 -5.35 -2.32
N GLY A 657 13.37 -5.18 -1.16
CA GLY A 657 13.85 -4.32 -0.07
C GLY A 657 13.26 -2.90 -0.07
N THR A 658 13.33 -2.27 1.10
CA THR A 658 12.84 -0.92 1.39
C THR A 658 13.79 0.16 0.83
N LYS A 659 13.33 1.01 -0.11
CA LYS A 659 14.18 1.83 -1.01
C LYS A 659 15.34 2.61 -0.33
N PRO A 660 15.16 3.33 0.80
CA PRO A 660 16.26 3.99 1.52
C PRO A 660 17.39 3.05 1.98
N PHE A 661 17.11 1.77 2.18
CA PHE A 661 18.02 0.80 2.79
C PHE A 661 18.60 -0.22 1.80
N VAL A 662 18.09 -0.30 0.56
CA VAL A 662 18.62 -1.18 -0.49
C VAL A 662 20.11 -0.86 -0.79
N ALA A 663 20.93 -1.90 -0.89
CA ALA A 663 22.36 -1.83 -1.21
C ALA A 663 22.65 -1.15 -2.57
N LEU A 664 23.81 -0.49 -2.70
CA LEU A 664 24.19 0.29 -3.89
C LEU A 664 24.22 -0.54 -5.18
N ASP A 665 24.72 -1.77 -5.11
CA ASP A 665 24.78 -2.65 -6.28
C ASP A 665 23.39 -3.13 -6.73
N LEU A 666 22.50 -3.47 -5.78
CA LEU A 666 21.08 -3.75 -6.02
C LEU A 666 20.32 -2.52 -6.56
N LEU A 667 20.67 -1.30 -6.13
CA LEU A 667 20.16 -0.04 -6.67
C LEU A 667 20.66 0.22 -8.10
N SER A 668 21.90 -0.17 -8.42
CA SER A 668 22.54 0.01 -9.73
C SER A 668 22.07 -1.01 -10.78
N GLY A 669 21.62 -2.20 -10.34
CA GLY A 669 21.23 -3.30 -11.21
C GLY A 669 20.14 -2.91 -12.20
N LYS A 670 20.31 -3.28 -13.48
CA LYS A 670 19.28 -3.05 -14.51
C LYS A 670 17.96 -3.67 -14.07
N SER A 671 16.86 -2.96 -14.26
CA SER A 671 15.53 -3.28 -13.70
C SER A 671 14.93 -4.65 -14.03
N ASN A 672 15.58 -5.44 -14.89
CA ASN A 672 15.04 -6.64 -15.54
C ASN A 672 15.96 -7.89 -15.39
N GLU A 673 17.11 -7.79 -14.74
CA GLU A 673 18.03 -8.93 -14.50
C GLU A 673 18.01 -9.28 -12.99
N PRO A 674 17.88 -10.56 -12.58
CA PRO A 674 17.99 -10.93 -11.18
C PRO A 674 19.43 -10.75 -10.69
N THR A 675 19.65 -9.84 -9.74
CA THR A 675 20.90 -9.82 -8.95
C THR A 675 20.73 -10.75 -7.76
N ASP A 676 21.68 -11.65 -7.54
CA ASP A 676 21.74 -12.48 -6.33
C ASP A 676 21.79 -11.58 -5.08
N HIS A 677 21.13 -12.03 -3.99
CA HIS A 677 21.13 -11.35 -2.71
C HIS A 677 22.02 -12.08 -1.71
N PHE A 678 23.09 -11.41 -1.27
CA PHE A 678 24.13 -11.91 -0.38
C PHE A 678 23.97 -11.32 1.04
N VAL A 679 24.63 -11.90 2.03
CA VAL A 679 24.67 -11.44 3.43
C VAL A 679 25.15 -9.99 3.52
N ARG A 680 26.18 -9.61 2.75
CA ARG A 680 26.69 -8.23 2.71
C ARG A 680 25.63 -7.19 2.32
N HIS A 681 24.58 -7.54 1.57
CA HIS A 681 23.53 -6.58 1.23
C HIS A 681 22.69 -6.23 2.46
N ASP A 682 22.35 -7.22 3.28
CA ASP A 682 21.69 -6.98 4.57
C ASP A 682 22.62 -6.18 5.51
N LEU A 683 23.94 -6.43 5.49
CA LEU A 683 24.92 -5.64 6.25
C LEU A 683 25.04 -4.18 5.77
N GLU A 684 24.96 -3.93 4.46
CA GLU A 684 24.94 -2.58 3.88
C GLU A 684 23.62 -1.87 4.25
N SER A 685 22.51 -2.60 4.24
CA SER A 685 21.21 -2.13 4.72
C SER A 685 21.24 -1.76 6.21
N PHE A 686 21.91 -2.54 7.07
CA PHE A 686 22.16 -2.17 8.46
C PHE A 686 22.88 -0.82 8.57
N PHE A 687 23.96 -0.61 7.81
CA PHE A 687 24.67 0.68 7.77
C PHE A 687 23.75 1.84 7.35
N TYR A 688 22.88 1.66 6.34
CA TYR A 688 21.91 2.69 5.96
C TYR A 688 20.86 2.95 7.03
N VAL A 689 20.40 1.93 7.77
CA VAL A 689 19.48 2.11 8.92
C VAL A 689 20.18 2.88 10.03
N PHE A 690 21.46 2.61 10.32
CA PHE A 690 22.23 3.36 11.30
C PHE A 690 22.40 4.83 10.91
N ALA A 691 22.80 5.10 9.65
CA ALA A 691 22.90 6.47 9.11
C ALA A 691 21.54 7.18 9.16
N TRP A 692 20.45 6.50 8.82
CA TRP A 692 19.10 7.05 8.86
C TRP A 692 18.67 7.44 10.27
N ILE A 693 18.86 6.55 11.25
CA ILE A 693 18.51 6.82 12.65
C ILE A 693 19.35 7.98 13.19
N THR A 694 20.68 7.91 13.05
CA THR A 694 21.61 8.90 13.64
C THR A 694 21.53 10.28 12.99
N CYS A 695 21.16 10.39 11.72
CA CYS A 695 20.97 11.68 11.05
C CYS A 695 19.57 12.28 11.21
N ARG A 696 18.53 11.49 11.49
CA ARG A 696 17.12 11.97 11.47
C ARG A 696 16.43 12.00 12.82
N PHE A 697 16.92 11.32 13.85
CA PHE A 697 16.23 11.24 15.14
C PHE A 697 17.05 11.80 16.28
N HIS A 698 16.37 12.52 17.18
CA HIS A 698 16.92 12.98 18.44
C HIS A 698 15.98 12.56 19.58
N ARG A 699 16.50 11.77 20.54
CA ARG A 699 15.79 11.31 21.75
C ARG A 699 14.41 10.68 21.44
N GLY A 700 14.34 9.83 20.42
CA GLY A 700 13.12 9.11 20.02
C GLY A 700 12.24 9.83 18.98
N VAL A 701 12.52 11.10 18.66
CA VAL A 701 11.67 11.96 17.80
C VAL A 701 12.41 12.31 16.50
N GLU A 702 11.70 12.26 15.36
CA GLU A 702 12.25 12.71 14.06
C GLU A 702 12.43 14.24 14.07
N ILE A 703 13.60 14.72 13.67
CA ILE A 703 13.94 16.15 13.68
C ILE A 703 13.25 16.90 12.55
N LEU A 704 13.01 18.21 12.75
CA LEU A 704 12.48 19.09 11.70
C LEU A 704 13.47 19.17 10.52
N ASN A 705 12.93 19.16 9.29
CA ASN A 705 13.71 19.12 8.03
C ASN A 705 14.77 18.00 8.00
N PRO A 706 14.37 16.73 8.18
CA PRO A 706 15.31 15.65 8.43
C PRO A 706 16.22 15.37 7.20
N PRO A 707 17.55 15.21 7.40
CA PRO A 707 18.49 14.81 6.36
C PRO A 707 18.13 13.50 5.68
N LEU A 708 18.72 13.24 4.51
CA LEU A 708 18.49 12.01 3.72
C LEU A 708 17.05 11.83 3.18
N THR A 709 16.18 12.84 3.27
CA THR A 709 14.77 12.73 2.81
C THR A 709 14.64 12.26 1.37
N ASN A 710 15.55 12.67 0.47
CA ASN A 710 15.54 12.22 -0.92
C ASN A 710 15.84 10.72 -1.09
N TRP A 711 16.41 10.02 -0.10
CA TRP A 711 16.51 8.55 -0.13
C TRP A 711 15.13 7.87 -0.04
N ALA A 712 14.16 8.51 0.63
CA ALA A 712 12.78 8.07 0.69
C ALA A 712 11.92 8.61 -0.46
N THR A 713 12.12 9.88 -0.87
CA THR A 713 11.25 10.55 -1.86
C THR A 713 11.78 10.59 -3.29
N GLY A 714 13.07 10.35 -3.54
CA GLY A 714 13.68 10.42 -4.88
C GLY A 714 13.35 9.21 -5.78
N ALA A 715 13.63 9.32 -7.08
CA ALA A 715 13.61 8.16 -7.97
C ALA A 715 14.79 7.23 -7.69
N TRP A 716 14.73 5.98 -8.15
CA TRP A 716 15.77 4.98 -7.86
C TRP A 716 17.18 5.42 -8.28
N GLU A 717 17.31 6.11 -9.41
CA GLU A 717 18.55 6.71 -9.90
C GLU A 717 19.03 7.88 -9.03
N ASP A 718 18.12 8.69 -8.48
CA ASP A 718 18.45 9.81 -7.60
C ASP A 718 18.94 9.29 -6.23
N VAL A 719 18.26 8.28 -5.66
CA VAL A 719 18.67 7.62 -4.42
C VAL A 719 20.06 6.99 -4.56
N LEU A 720 20.35 6.36 -5.70
CA LEU A 720 21.68 5.82 -6.02
C LEU A 720 22.74 6.93 -6.04
N GLN A 721 22.45 8.06 -6.69
CA GLN A 721 23.37 9.19 -6.78
C GLN A 721 23.62 9.84 -5.40
N ASP A 722 22.58 10.02 -4.60
CA ASP A 722 22.67 10.63 -3.26
C ASP A 722 23.40 9.72 -2.27
N LYS A 723 23.18 8.40 -2.31
CA LYS A 723 23.97 7.45 -1.51
C LYS A 723 25.44 7.48 -1.90
N THR A 724 25.74 7.55 -3.19
CA THR A 724 27.13 7.69 -3.68
C THR A 724 27.78 8.97 -3.17
N LEU A 725 27.05 10.09 -3.15
CA LEU A 725 27.53 11.36 -2.59
C LEU A 725 27.68 11.33 -1.06
N PHE A 726 26.88 10.54 -0.35
CA PHE A 726 26.95 10.40 1.10
C PHE A 726 28.26 9.76 1.59
N PHE A 727 28.87 8.86 0.81
CA PHE A 727 30.21 8.34 1.09
C PHE A 727 31.31 9.40 0.95
N LEU A 728 31.14 10.35 0.01
CA LEU A 728 32.06 11.48 -0.18
C LEU A 728 31.86 12.62 0.84
N ALA A 729 30.74 12.62 1.58
CA ALA A 729 30.40 13.66 2.54
C ALA A 729 31.09 13.43 3.90
N THR A 730 31.73 14.48 4.45
CA THR A 730 32.42 14.44 5.74
C THR A 730 31.49 14.07 6.90
N SER A 731 31.99 13.24 7.81
CA SER A 731 31.29 12.74 9.01
C SER A 731 32.22 12.77 10.22
N LYS A 732 31.74 12.30 11.38
CA LYS A 732 32.53 12.15 12.61
C LYS A 732 32.16 10.86 13.34
N GLY A 733 33.08 10.38 14.19
CA GLY A 733 32.88 9.21 15.06
C GLY A 733 32.55 7.93 14.30
N LEU A 734 31.77 7.05 14.92
CA LEU A 734 31.39 5.73 14.43
C LEU A 734 30.89 5.73 12.97
N LEU A 735 30.07 6.71 12.58
CA LEU A 735 29.54 6.81 11.21
C LEU A 735 30.63 7.05 10.16
N ASP A 736 31.69 7.80 10.50
CA ASP A 736 32.80 8.12 9.61
C ASP A 736 33.71 6.92 9.37
N ASP A 737 34.01 6.16 10.43
CA ASP A 737 34.79 4.93 10.33
C ASP A 737 34.00 3.81 9.63
N TRP A 738 32.69 3.74 9.83
CA TRP A 738 31.84 2.79 9.09
C TRP A 738 31.79 3.13 7.60
N LYS A 739 31.66 4.41 7.24
CA LYS A 739 31.72 4.88 5.86
C LYS A 739 33.02 4.47 5.17
N LYS A 740 34.18 4.73 5.80
CA LYS A 740 35.50 4.34 5.26
C LYS A 740 35.58 2.84 4.98
N MET A 741 35.12 2.02 5.93
CA MET A 741 35.11 0.55 5.79
C MET A 741 34.29 0.09 4.56
N TRP A 742 33.16 0.75 4.29
CA TRP A 742 32.33 0.48 3.12
C TRP A 742 32.90 1.06 1.81
N ASP A 743 33.43 2.28 1.83
CA ASP A 743 34.05 2.93 0.66
C ASP A 743 35.23 2.11 0.13
N ASP A 744 36.12 1.67 1.03
CA ASP A 744 37.21 0.72 0.76
C ASP A 744 36.72 -0.59 0.12
N ALA A 745 35.59 -1.13 0.60
CA ALA A 745 35.03 -2.39 0.10
C ALA A 745 34.36 -2.25 -1.27
N LEU A 746 33.65 -1.13 -1.49
CA LEU A 746 33.00 -0.80 -2.76
C LEU A 746 34.03 -0.44 -3.84
N TRP A 747 35.13 0.24 -3.47
CA TRP A 747 36.23 0.56 -4.36
C TRP A 747 36.94 -0.70 -4.88
N ASP A 748 37.25 -1.66 -3.99
CA ASP A 748 37.80 -2.96 -4.38
C ASP A 748 36.84 -3.74 -5.31
N TRP A 749 35.54 -3.74 -4.98
CA TRP A 749 34.50 -4.36 -5.81
C TRP A 749 34.42 -3.76 -7.21
N GLU A 750 34.41 -2.42 -7.34
CA GLU A 750 34.43 -1.75 -8.62
C GLU A 750 35.68 -2.10 -9.44
N ASN A 751 36.85 -2.14 -8.81
CA ASN A 751 38.12 -2.45 -9.47
C ASN A 751 38.16 -3.91 -9.95
N TYR A 752 37.65 -4.83 -9.13
CA TYR A 752 37.44 -6.21 -9.54
C TYR A 752 36.47 -6.30 -10.74
N LEU A 753 35.33 -5.60 -10.74
CA LEU A 753 34.39 -5.59 -11.86
C LEU A 753 35.00 -5.03 -13.15
N LYS A 754 35.80 -3.95 -13.04
CA LYS A 754 36.57 -3.37 -14.15
C LYS A 754 37.59 -4.39 -14.70
N ALA A 755 38.30 -5.09 -13.83
CA ALA A 755 39.27 -6.12 -14.20
C ALA A 755 38.61 -7.34 -14.87
N LYS A 756 37.52 -7.88 -14.30
CA LYS A 756 36.75 -9.01 -14.87
C LYS A 756 36.23 -8.69 -16.27
N LYS A 757 35.71 -7.48 -16.47
CA LYS A 757 35.23 -7.01 -17.76
C LYS A 757 36.36 -6.85 -18.79
N ALA A 758 37.57 -6.52 -18.34
CA ALA A 758 38.76 -6.43 -19.20
C ALA A 758 39.36 -7.80 -19.54
N SER A 759 39.25 -8.80 -18.65
CA SER A 759 39.84 -10.13 -18.82
C SER A 759 38.94 -11.13 -19.57
N SER A 760 37.65 -10.81 -19.78
CA SER A 760 36.66 -11.74 -20.35
C SER A 760 36.52 -13.06 -19.57
N MET A 761 36.75 -13.02 -18.24
CA MET A 761 36.60 -14.17 -17.36
C MET A 761 35.13 -14.64 -17.24
N ASN A 762 34.91 -15.95 -17.41
CA ASN A 762 33.63 -16.59 -17.15
C ASN A 762 33.40 -16.78 -15.64
N ASP A 763 32.14 -16.80 -15.20
CA ASP A 763 31.77 -16.98 -13.78
C ASP A 763 32.26 -18.30 -13.16
N GLU A 764 32.50 -19.35 -13.97
CA GLU A 764 33.07 -20.63 -13.49
C GLU A 764 34.53 -20.54 -13.02
N THR A 765 35.22 -19.43 -13.31
CA THR A 765 36.62 -19.17 -12.93
C THR A 765 36.78 -18.07 -11.86
N ASP A 766 35.68 -17.68 -11.24
CA ASP A 766 35.57 -16.50 -10.41
C ASP A 766 35.99 -16.76 -8.95
N ALA A 767 37.22 -16.37 -8.60
CA ALA A 767 37.81 -16.58 -7.28
C ALA A 767 37.61 -15.41 -6.30
N TYR A 768 36.90 -14.34 -6.68
CA TYR A 768 36.65 -13.21 -5.78
C TYR A 768 35.51 -13.54 -4.80
N ASP A 769 35.75 -13.31 -3.51
CA ASP A 769 34.71 -13.47 -2.49
C ASP A 769 33.66 -12.35 -2.60
N LYS A 770 32.59 -12.66 -3.34
CA LYS A 770 31.40 -11.80 -3.50
C LYS A 770 30.56 -11.69 -2.24
N GLU A 771 30.71 -12.60 -1.27
CA GLU A 771 29.91 -12.63 -0.04
C GLU A 771 30.41 -11.56 0.94
N THR A 772 31.72 -11.38 1.02
CA THR A 772 32.40 -10.48 1.98
C THR A 772 33.12 -9.29 1.33
N LEU A 773 33.00 -9.12 0.00
CA LEU A 773 33.77 -8.16 -0.80
C LEU A 773 35.29 -8.33 -0.61
N GLY A 774 35.81 -9.52 -0.94
CA GLY A 774 37.23 -9.83 -0.84
C GLY A 774 37.74 -9.91 0.61
N GLY A 775 36.87 -10.32 1.54
CA GLY A 775 37.15 -10.38 2.97
C GLY A 775 37.12 -9.01 3.65
N ARG A 776 36.55 -7.95 3.04
CA ARG A 776 36.52 -6.60 3.62
C ARG A 776 35.37 -6.36 4.59
N ILE A 777 34.22 -6.99 4.38
CA ILE A 777 33.00 -6.84 5.19
C ILE A 777 32.59 -8.19 5.78
N ASP A 778 32.44 -8.23 7.11
CA ASP A 778 31.89 -9.35 7.86
C ASP A 778 31.32 -8.84 9.21
N TYR A 779 30.66 -9.73 9.97
CA TYR A 779 30.09 -9.38 11.27
C TYR A 779 31.15 -9.00 12.32
N GLN A 780 32.31 -9.68 12.34
CA GLN A 780 33.36 -9.42 13.32
C GLN A 780 33.87 -7.99 13.18
N LYS A 781 34.08 -7.51 11.96
CA LYS A 781 34.50 -6.13 11.69
C LYS A 781 33.47 -5.09 12.10
N ILE A 782 32.18 -5.42 12.02
CA ILE A 782 31.11 -4.56 12.56
C ILE A 782 31.19 -4.55 14.09
N TYR A 783 31.42 -5.70 14.74
CA TYR A 783 31.62 -5.75 16.19
C TYR A 783 32.89 -5.00 16.64
N ASP A 784 34.04 -5.21 16.00
CA ASP A 784 35.30 -4.51 16.25
C ASP A 784 35.17 -2.98 16.02
N LEU A 785 34.32 -2.58 15.08
CA LEU A 785 34.02 -1.17 14.82
C LEU A 785 33.17 -0.57 15.96
N PHE A 786 32.10 -1.24 16.40
CA PHE A 786 31.31 -0.78 17.53
C PHE A 786 32.11 -0.83 18.85
N GLU A 787 32.92 -1.87 19.08
CA GLU A 787 33.78 -2.01 20.27
C GLU A 787 34.80 -0.87 20.37
N ARG A 788 35.46 -0.50 19.26
CA ARG A 788 36.36 0.66 19.21
C ARG A 788 35.71 2.00 19.59
N HIS A 789 34.40 2.14 19.36
CA HIS A 789 33.63 3.33 19.72
C HIS A 789 32.88 3.14 21.07
N HIS A 790 32.98 1.97 21.72
CA HIS A 790 32.29 1.62 22.96
C HIS A 790 33.07 1.93 24.25
N LEU A 791 33.85 3.02 24.26
CA LEU A 791 34.21 3.72 25.50
C LEU A 791 34.15 5.28 25.40
N GLU A 792 33.39 5.83 24.44
CA GLU A 792 32.97 7.25 24.45
C GLU A 792 31.50 7.41 24.94
N VAL A 793 31.09 6.62 25.93
CA VAL A 793 29.82 6.80 26.66
C VAL A 793 30.05 7.29 28.10
N GLU A 794 31.31 7.38 28.55
CA GLU A 794 31.69 7.97 29.85
C GLU A 794 31.86 9.51 29.81
N ASP A 795 31.83 10.13 28.62
CA ASP A 795 31.94 11.59 28.44
C ASP A 795 30.63 12.37 28.76
N LEU A 796 29.63 11.70 29.34
CA LEU A 796 28.67 12.34 30.23
C LEU A 796 29.22 12.35 31.66
N ALA A 797 30.26 13.14 31.87
CA ALA A 797 30.75 13.45 33.21
C ALA A 797 29.58 13.96 34.07
N PRO A 798 29.39 13.46 35.31
CA PRO A 798 28.49 14.11 36.25
C PRO A 798 28.97 15.55 36.47
N TYR A 799 28.04 16.51 36.49
CA TYR A 799 28.35 17.93 36.63
C TYR A 799 29.04 18.19 37.99
N GLY A 800 30.37 18.16 38.00
CA GLY A 800 31.18 18.16 39.21
C GLY A 800 31.89 19.49 39.41
N GLY A 801 31.49 20.23 40.45
CA GLY A 801 32.38 21.21 41.09
C GLY A 801 32.56 22.56 40.39
N GLY A 802 31.52 23.12 39.75
CA GLY A 802 31.43 24.57 39.56
C GLY A 802 30.94 25.23 40.85
N GLN A 803 31.68 26.22 41.38
CA GLN A 803 31.36 26.87 42.66
C GLN A 803 29.96 27.50 42.67
N ALA A 804 29.25 27.32 43.78
CA ALA A 804 27.96 27.98 44.01
C ALA A 804 28.13 29.51 44.10
N ALA A 805 27.60 30.22 43.11
CA ALA A 805 27.22 31.62 43.30
C ALA A 805 25.85 31.64 43.98
N THR A 806 25.81 32.15 45.21
CA THR A 806 24.57 32.34 45.98
C THR A 806 23.65 33.35 45.29
N PRO A 807 22.35 33.04 45.08
CA PRO A 807 21.37 34.07 44.74
C PRO A 807 21.14 34.99 45.93
N GLU A 808 21.08 36.29 45.68
CA GLU A 808 20.58 37.27 46.66
C GLU A 808 19.07 37.09 46.87
N PRO A 809 18.52 37.35 48.06
CA PRO A 809 17.09 37.23 48.32
C PRO A 809 16.32 38.39 47.66
N GLU A 810 15.27 38.06 46.89
CA GLU A 810 14.35 39.05 46.35
C GLU A 810 13.58 39.77 47.47
N VAL A 811 13.41 41.08 47.30
CA VAL A 811 12.70 41.94 48.26
C VAL A 811 11.20 41.84 48.02
N GLU A 812 10.44 41.60 49.08
CA GLU A 812 8.97 41.65 49.04
C GLU A 812 8.50 43.05 48.62
N ALA A 813 7.76 43.13 47.52
CA ALA A 813 7.06 44.35 47.11
C ALA A 813 5.64 44.33 47.67
N GLU A 814 5.37 45.21 48.65
CA GLU A 814 4.04 45.42 49.20
C GLU A 814 3.06 45.92 48.12
N GLY A 815 1.81 45.49 48.20
CA GLY A 815 0.75 45.95 47.29
C GLY A 815 0.10 47.24 47.78
N GLU A 816 0.04 48.25 46.92
CA GLU A 816 -0.95 49.33 47.01
C GLU A 816 -1.98 49.18 45.90
N ALA A 817 -3.25 49.37 46.26
CA ALA A 817 -4.35 49.51 45.32
C ALA A 817 -4.54 51.01 45.02
N ASP A 818 -4.85 51.38 43.76
CA ASP A 818 -6.13 52.03 43.43
C ASP A 818 -6.30 52.46 41.96
N ASN A 819 -7.57 52.47 41.56
CA ASN A 819 -8.26 53.30 40.55
C ASN A 819 -8.06 53.13 39.02
N ASP A 820 -9.24 53.00 38.38
CA ASP A 820 -9.73 53.56 37.11
C ASP A 820 -8.86 53.39 35.83
N ASN A 821 -9.33 52.70 34.78
CA ASN A 821 -10.61 52.93 34.08
C ASN A 821 -10.92 51.79 33.10
#